data_AF-A0A9P6I1J5-F1
#
_entry.id   AF-A0A9P6I1J5-F1
#
_cell.length_a   1.000
_cell.length_b   1.000
_cell.length_c   1.000
_cell.angle_alpha   90.00
_cell.angle_beta   90.00
_cell.angle_gamma   90.00
#
_symmetry.space_group_name_H-M   'P 1'
#
loop_
_entity.id
_entity.type
_entity.pdbx_description
1 polymer ?
#
loop_
_entity_poly.entity_id
_entity_poly.type
_entity_poly.pdbx_seq_one_letter_code
_entity_poly.pdbx_strand_id
1 'polypeptide(L)'
;MDVDLGAQLPEEQQGEFIRTYKEFIFSYREKSGILKWCENLLLNRRRTLLAKKLDDFLMDVIRRKFNDVKQDRGFSSRSILALSLRDTDALTQEIIDGTKDQLKTFLFAGHDTTSILLQWAFYELSRTPRAMRTLRAELESLFGPDLSPEAVRKALLSKGEEITRKMTYTSAVIKEILRLYPPAGSARLCPPGSNFYVHLQDGTSLCAEGMVLYNCATIIQRDANVFGSTKDDFVPERWLGNTDTSMATNDDEKAGIGKAGENGIPATAWRPFERGPRNCIGQELANIEARVILASVVGKYDFEKVGLGEATLGPQGKPIINEKGQHRSNTELYNTIRRLFLLVYFSAYYEGFKMRSALILAAVAGVSSANPVVIRAASAQTGIDLSAFDAAPKPVKVGPAVGATSEKPTYNAAQVKANAAKDALVNPVQAANSTIKARDLTGCTQTEPQGAGPVSSPDSYDQFMSDAQYDAIANNAATPQGYTQSFQDLAGSVEGPGYQGLYTLQAFDTIKCQQYCDAAPVCYGFNVFMERNPAYTPSNSCTNPPSTTNYKCTLWGYIKNAPPASQSGFTGPAPFGGSIQAPNSYIGVKFFPGPYDPAQCAAACQATTQYDHDHPRQDGTYDACNFFNSFVLSENNVPQGTYCSLYTKAWDKSYSTNVGQYRGSDYYSVSQSYGYTLTTQDSGVVSSN
;
A
#
# COMPACT_ATOMS: atom_id res chain seq x y z
N MET A 1 19.79 -7.54 25.94
CA MET A 1 18.88 -8.16 26.92
C MET A 1 19.21 -9.64 27.15
N ASP A 2 19.89 -10.34 26.22
CA ASP A 2 20.09 -11.82 26.27
C ASP A 2 18.79 -12.61 26.30
N VAL A 3 17.77 -12.12 25.60
CA VAL A 3 16.47 -12.76 25.51
C VAL A 3 16.17 -12.95 24.04
N ASP A 4 15.93 -14.20 23.63
CA ASP A 4 15.28 -14.47 22.34
C ASP A 4 13.79 -14.15 22.49
N LEU A 5 13.34 -13.17 21.73
CA LEU A 5 11.95 -12.70 21.75
C LEU A 5 11.08 -13.45 20.71
N GLY A 6 11.66 -14.39 19.94
CA GLY A 6 10.97 -15.16 18.92
C GLY A 6 10.49 -14.31 17.75
N ALA A 7 11.14 -13.18 17.46
CA ALA A 7 10.72 -12.24 16.42
C ALA A 7 10.81 -12.83 14.99
N GLN A 8 11.65 -13.84 14.81
CA GLN A 8 11.89 -14.59 13.57
C GLN A 8 10.82 -15.65 13.26
N LEU A 9 9.96 -15.98 14.23
CA LEU A 9 8.93 -16.99 14.08
C LEU A 9 7.69 -16.43 13.36
N PRO A 10 6.83 -17.30 12.79
CA PRO A 10 5.49 -16.91 12.31
C PRO A 10 4.70 -16.18 13.40
N GLU A 11 3.81 -15.25 13.01
CA GLU A 11 3.15 -14.30 13.92
C GLU A 11 2.47 -14.97 15.12
N GLU A 12 1.81 -16.12 14.88
CA GLU A 12 1.14 -16.92 15.90
C GLU A 12 2.09 -17.57 16.94
N GLN A 13 3.37 -17.70 16.60
CA GLN A 13 4.44 -18.27 17.43
C GLN A 13 5.34 -17.19 18.04
N GLN A 14 5.17 -15.91 17.70
CA GLN A 14 6.01 -14.84 18.22
C GLN A 14 5.76 -14.60 19.72
N GLY A 15 6.84 -14.29 20.44
CA GLY A 15 6.78 -13.96 21.86
C GLY A 15 5.78 -12.83 22.14
N GLU A 16 5.11 -12.91 23.29
CA GLU A 16 4.08 -11.94 23.69
C GLU A 16 4.59 -10.48 23.66
N PHE A 17 5.85 -10.27 24.02
CA PHE A 17 6.50 -8.96 23.94
C PHE A 17 6.51 -8.41 22.51
N ILE A 18 6.89 -9.20 21.50
CA ILE A 18 6.95 -8.75 20.10
C ILE A 18 5.56 -8.42 19.56
N ARG A 19 4.58 -9.29 19.83
CA ARG A 19 3.18 -9.05 19.42
C ARG A 19 2.63 -7.76 20.04
N THR A 20 2.84 -7.58 21.35
CA THR A 20 2.43 -6.37 22.07
C THR A 20 3.16 -5.13 21.55
N TYR A 21 4.46 -5.25 21.26
CA TYR A 21 5.28 -4.15 20.76
C TYR A 21 4.83 -3.70 19.36
N LYS A 22 4.57 -4.65 18.45
CA LYS A 22 4.00 -4.37 17.13
C LYS A 22 2.65 -3.67 17.26
N GLU A 23 1.74 -4.21 18.06
CA GLU A 23 0.41 -3.60 18.29
C GLU A 23 0.53 -2.18 18.86
N PHE A 24 1.45 -1.97 19.81
CA PHE A 24 1.72 -0.65 20.39
C PHE A 24 2.16 0.34 19.31
N ILE A 25 3.15 -0.01 18.48
CA ILE A 25 3.63 0.85 17.39
C ILE A 25 2.52 1.09 16.34
N PHE A 26 1.77 0.06 15.95
CA PHE A 26 0.66 0.19 14.99
C PHE A 26 -0.46 1.10 15.51
N SER A 27 -0.73 1.11 16.81
CA SER A 27 -1.74 2.00 17.39
C SER A 27 -1.42 3.49 17.18
N TYR A 28 -0.17 3.88 16.93
CA TYR A 28 0.19 5.25 16.58
C TYR A 28 -0.09 5.60 15.12
N ARG A 29 -0.31 4.61 14.24
CA ARG A 29 -0.68 4.81 12.83
C ARG A 29 -2.19 4.99 12.62
N GLU A 30 -3.00 4.59 13.59
CA GLU A 30 -4.45 4.79 13.58
C GLU A 30 -4.77 6.30 13.66
N LYS A 31 -5.41 6.86 12.61
CA LYS A 31 -5.84 8.27 12.59
C LYS A 31 -7.03 8.45 13.53
N SER A 32 -7.02 9.52 14.32
CA SER A 32 -8.21 10.00 15.02
C SER A 32 -9.25 10.50 14.01
N GLY A 33 -10.46 9.95 14.03
CA GLY A 33 -11.58 10.41 13.22
C GLY A 33 -12.09 11.81 13.62
N ILE A 34 -13.14 12.26 12.95
CA ILE A 34 -13.81 13.56 13.20
C ILE A 34 -14.41 13.65 14.62
N LEU A 35 -14.68 12.53 15.30
CA LEU A 35 -15.14 12.44 16.69
C LEU A 35 -13.96 12.43 17.68
N LYS A 36 -13.23 13.54 17.72
CA LYS A 36 -11.90 13.71 18.37
C LYS A 36 -11.79 13.48 19.89
N TRP A 37 -12.85 13.22 20.65
CA TRP A 37 -12.71 13.07 22.11
C TRP A 37 -12.83 11.61 22.60
N CYS A 38 -13.91 10.90 22.25
CA CYS A 38 -14.13 9.53 22.73
C CYS A 38 -13.22 8.50 22.03
N GLU A 39 -13.04 8.58 20.72
CA GLU A 39 -12.14 7.69 19.97
C GLU A 39 -10.69 7.87 20.44
N ASN A 40 -10.29 9.11 20.69
CA ASN A 40 -8.98 9.40 21.29
C ASN A 40 -8.87 8.87 22.73
N LEU A 41 -9.94 8.86 23.53
CA LEU A 41 -9.92 8.29 24.88
C LEU A 41 -9.70 6.77 24.84
N LEU A 42 -10.42 6.03 23.99
CA LEU A 42 -10.27 4.58 23.86
C LEU A 42 -8.90 4.22 23.28
N LEU A 43 -8.45 4.94 22.26
CA LEU A 43 -7.13 4.75 21.66
C LEU A 43 -6.00 5.04 22.65
N ASN A 44 -6.12 6.13 23.43
CA ASN A 44 -5.16 6.43 24.49
C ASN A 44 -5.19 5.39 25.60
N ARG A 45 -6.37 4.90 26.01
CA ARG A 45 -6.48 3.78 26.96
C ARG A 45 -5.80 2.52 26.44
N ARG A 46 -6.02 2.16 25.17
CA ARG A 46 -5.36 1.02 24.52
C ARG A 46 -3.84 1.19 24.52
N ARG A 47 -3.33 2.36 24.12
CA ARG A 47 -1.90 2.70 24.17
C ARG A 47 -1.32 2.57 25.58
N THR A 48 -2.02 3.08 26.59
CA THR A 48 -1.60 2.96 28.00
C THR A 48 -1.55 1.50 28.46
N LEU A 49 -2.54 0.69 28.09
CA LEU A 49 -2.55 -0.75 28.44
C LEU A 49 -1.41 -1.51 27.76
N LEU A 50 -1.18 -1.26 26.47
CA LEU A 50 -0.07 -1.87 25.72
C LEU A 50 1.28 -1.43 26.28
N ALA A 51 1.45 -0.13 26.57
CA ALA A 51 2.66 0.39 27.20
C ALA A 51 2.91 -0.25 28.57
N LYS A 52 1.87 -0.37 29.41
CA LYS A 52 1.97 -1.04 30.71
C LYS A 52 2.42 -2.49 30.56
N LYS A 53 1.88 -3.22 29.60
CA LYS A 53 2.24 -4.62 29.36
C LYS A 53 3.70 -4.78 28.93
N LEU A 54 4.20 -3.87 28.08
CA LEU A 54 5.62 -3.82 27.71
C LEU A 54 6.49 -3.47 28.92
N ASP A 55 6.05 -2.52 29.75
CA ASP A 55 6.78 -2.10 30.95
C ASP A 55 6.90 -3.22 31.99
N ASP A 56 5.82 -3.95 32.23
CA ASP A 56 5.80 -5.06 33.17
C ASP A 56 6.80 -6.15 32.72
N PHE A 57 6.83 -6.49 31.43
CA PHE A 57 7.81 -7.43 30.87
C PHE A 57 9.25 -6.93 31.00
N LEU A 58 9.52 -5.67 30.62
CA LEU A 58 10.86 -5.11 30.68
C LEU A 58 11.36 -4.99 32.12
N MET A 59 10.49 -4.63 33.06
CA MET A 59 10.80 -4.59 34.48
C MET A 59 11.27 -5.97 34.98
N ASP A 60 10.60 -7.05 34.58
CA ASP A 60 11.00 -8.41 34.95
C ASP A 60 12.34 -8.83 34.32
N VAL A 61 12.61 -8.42 33.08
CA VAL A 61 13.92 -8.64 32.43
C VAL A 61 15.03 -7.86 33.15
N ILE A 62 14.79 -6.59 33.48
CA ILE A 62 15.75 -5.72 34.17
C ILE A 62 16.08 -6.28 35.55
N ARG A 63 15.07 -6.64 36.35
CA ARG A 63 15.28 -7.20 37.70
C ARG A 63 16.07 -8.50 37.67
N ARG A 64 15.72 -9.41 36.76
CA ARG A 64 16.47 -10.67 36.58
C ARG A 64 17.92 -10.39 36.20
N LYS A 65 18.14 -9.52 35.21
CA LYS A 65 19.50 -9.19 34.75
C LYS A 65 20.33 -8.49 35.83
N PHE A 66 19.73 -7.59 36.61
CA PHE A 66 20.39 -6.95 37.75
C PHE A 66 20.87 -7.98 38.78
N ASN A 67 20.00 -8.94 39.14
CA ASN A 67 20.36 -10.02 40.06
C ASN A 67 21.49 -10.91 39.50
N ASP A 68 21.45 -11.24 38.19
CA ASP A 68 22.51 -12.01 37.54
C ASP A 68 23.86 -11.28 37.61
N VAL A 69 23.88 -9.97 37.34
CA VAL A 69 25.09 -9.13 37.41
C VAL A 69 25.63 -9.07 38.84
N LYS A 70 24.78 -8.89 39.86
CA LYS A 70 25.20 -8.86 41.27
C LYS A 70 25.72 -10.20 41.79
N GLN A 71 25.22 -11.31 41.25
CA GLN A 71 25.69 -12.66 41.61
C GLN A 71 26.92 -13.11 40.80
N ASP A 72 27.55 -12.20 40.05
CA ASP A 72 28.68 -12.47 39.15
C ASP A 72 28.36 -13.49 38.01
N ARG A 73 27.08 -13.88 37.86
CA ARG A 73 26.58 -14.73 36.77
C ARG A 73 26.41 -13.95 35.46
N GLY A 74 26.28 -12.63 35.56
CA GLY A 74 26.09 -11.70 34.44
C GLY A 74 27.39 -11.10 33.89
N PHE A 75 28.55 -11.27 34.54
CA PHE A 75 29.82 -10.67 34.10
C PHE A 75 30.34 -11.25 32.77
N SER A 76 29.90 -12.44 32.39
CA SER A 76 30.16 -13.02 31.06
C SER A 76 29.27 -12.44 29.96
N SER A 77 28.12 -11.85 30.32
CA SER A 77 27.21 -11.24 29.35
C SER A 77 27.77 -9.91 28.86
N ARG A 78 27.87 -9.77 27.54
CA ARG A 78 28.21 -8.52 26.85
C ARG A 78 26.98 -7.76 26.35
N SER A 79 25.78 -8.07 26.84
CA SER A 79 24.60 -7.35 26.39
C SER A 79 24.54 -5.94 26.94
N ILE A 80 23.97 -5.02 26.15
CA ILE A 80 23.79 -3.61 26.52
C ILE A 80 23.14 -3.47 27.91
N LEU A 81 22.14 -4.31 28.21
CA LEU A 81 21.47 -4.29 29.51
C LEU A 81 22.41 -4.70 30.66
N ALA A 82 23.18 -5.78 30.49
CA ALA A 82 24.14 -6.21 31.50
C ALA A 82 25.21 -5.14 31.75
N LEU A 83 25.76 -4.58 30.66
CA LEU A 83 26.76 -3.50 30.73
C LEU A 83 26.21 -2.25 31.41
N SER A 84 24.96 -1.86 31.13
CA SER A 84 24.32 -0.69 31.74
C SER A 84 24.04 -0.83 33.24
N LEU A 85 23.99 -2.06 33.75
CA LEU A 85 23.70 -2.35 35.16
C LEU A 85 24.95 -2.70 35.98
N ARG A 86 26.13 -2.77 35.34
CA ARG A 86 27.37 -3.28 35.95
C ARG A 86 27.79 -2.50 37.19
N ASP A 87 27.76 -1.18 37.10
CA ASP A 87 28.19 -0.26 38.17
C ASP A 87 27.01 0.29 38.97
N THR A 88 25.85 -0.35 38.87
CA THR A 88 24.64 0.04 39.60
C THR A 88 24.58 -0.65 40.95
N ASP A 89 24.61 0.11 42.05
CA ASP A 89 24.57 -0.45 43.41
C ASP A 89 23.18 -0.94 43.81
N ALA A 90 22.16 -0.13 43.55
CA ALA A 90 20.78 -0.42 43.88
C ALA A 90 19.86 -0.06 42.71
N LEU A 91 18.84 -0.89 42.49
CA LEU A 91 17.89 -0.72 41.41
C LEU A 91 16.76 0.22 41.85
N THR A 92 17.00 1.53 41.81
CA THR A 92 15.99 2.55 42.12
C THR A 92 14.90 2.58 41.05
N GLN A 93 13.72 3.10 41.39
CA GLN A 93 12.61 3.22 40.43
C GLN A 93 12.98 4.08 39.22
N GLU A 94 13.75 5.16 39.43
CA GLU A 94 14.27 6.01 38.36
C GLU A 94 15.17 5.23 37.38
N ILE A 95 16.06 4.38 37.90
CA ILE A 95 16.93 3.54 37.06
C ILE A 95 16.09 2.54 36.27
N ILE A 96 15.08 1.92 36.89
CA ILE A 96 14.17 0.99 36.20
C ILE A 96 13.45 1.70 35.06
N ASP A 97 12.81 2.83 35.35
CA ASP A 97 12.02 3.57 34.36
C ASP A 97 12.89 4.09 33.21
N GLY A 98 14.04 4.69 33.53
CA GLY A 98 15.02 5.12 32.52
C GLY A 98 15.52 3.95 31.67
N THR A 99 15.84 2.80 32.27
CA THR A 99 16.30 1.61 31.54
C THR A 99 15.20 1.05 30.63
N LYS A 100 13.95 0.98 31.10
CA LYS A 100 12.81 0.55 30.26
C LYS A 100 12.68 1.43 29.02
N ASP A 101 12.73 2.74 29.19
CA ASP A 101 12.56 3.69 28.08
C ASP A 101 13.71 3.61 27.07
N GLN A 102 14.95 3.43 27.54
CA GLN A 102 16.10 3.20 26.65
C GLN A 102 15.98 1.87 25.89
N LEU A 103 15.58 0.78 26.56
CA LEU A 103 15.41 -0.51 25.89
C LEU A 103 14.33 -0.48 24.78
N LYS A 104 13.19 0.18 25.03
CA LYS A 104 12.15 0.39 23.98
C LYS A 104 12.72 1.19 22.80
N THR A 105 13.48 2.23 23.10
CA THR A 105 14.09 3.12 22.09
C THR A 105 15.12 2.36 21.25
N PHE A 106 15.97 1.54 21.87
CA PHE A 106 16.98 0.76 21.15
C PHE A 106 16.37 -0.32 20.27
N LEU A 107 15.28 -0.96 20.71
CA LEU A 107 14.53 -1.91 19.88
C LEU A 107 13.95 -1.22 18.64
N PHE A 108 13.35 -0.04 18.80
CA PHE A 108 12.83 0.74 17.68
C PHE A 108 13.94 1.16 16.71
N ALA A 109 14.95 1.86 17.24
CA ALA A 109 15.99 2.49 16.43
C ALA A 109 16.90 1.46 15.75
N GLY A 110 17.26 0.37 16.44
CA GLY A 110 18.18 -0.64 15.92
C GLY A 110 17.54 -1.62 14.93
N HIS A 111 16.24 -1.92 15.07
CA HIS A 111 15.58 -2.90 14.21
C HIS A 111 15.22 -2.35 12.83
N ASP A 112 14.45 -1.26 12.78
CA ASP A 112 13.90 -0.73 11.53
C ASP A 112 15.03 -0.22 10.61
N THR A 113 16.03 0.46 11.16
CA THR A 113 17.11 1.05 10.34
C THR A 113 18.03 -0.01 9.72
N THR A 114 18.49 -1.00 10.49
CA THR A 114 19.33 -2.09 9.99
C THR A 114 18.57 -2.99 9.02
N SER A 115 17.28 -3.26 9.27
CA SER A 115 16.47 -4.06 8.34
C SER A 115 16.23 -3.36 7.00
N ILE A 116 16.04 -2.03 6.98
CA ILE A 116 15.96 -1.24 5.75
C ILE A 116 17.29 -1.29 4.97
N LEU A 117 18.42 -1.11 5.66
CA LEU A 117 19.75 -1.26 5.07
C LEU A 117 19.90 -2.63 4.38
N LEU A 118 19.55 -3.72 5.06
CA LEU A 118 19.68 -5.07 4.52
C LEU A 118 18.75 -5.32 3.33
N GLN A 119 17.51 -4.84 3.38
CA GLN A 119 16.55 -4.95 2.26
C GLN A 119 17.10 -4.30 0.99
N TRP A 120 17.61 -3.06 1.11
CA TRP A 120 18.22 -2.37 -0.03
C TRP A 120 19.53 -3.03 -0.48
N ALA A 121 20.33 -3.55 0.45
CA ALA A 121 21.53 -4.30 0.12
C ALA A 121 21.20 -5.54 -0.74
N PHE A 122 20.22 -6.35 -0.32
CA PHE A 122 19.81 -7.53 -1.09
C PHE A 122 19.22 -7.14 -2.45
N TYR A 123 18.43 -6.07 -2.53
CA TYR A 123 17.92 -5.58 -3.80
C TYR A 123 19.04 -5.15 -4.76
N GLU A 124 19.94 -4.26 -4.33
CA GLU A 124 21.03 -3.77 -5.19
C GLU A 124 22.00 -4.88 -5.60
N LEU A 125 22.29 -5.82 -4.70
CA LEU A 125 23.12 -6.98 -4.99
C LEU A 125 22.43 -7.93 -5.99
N SER A 126 21.12 -8.16 -5.86
CA SER A 126 20.34 -9.01 -6.80
C SER A 126 20.35 -8.49 -8.23
N ARG A 127 20.44 -7.16 -8.40
CA ARG A 127 20.46 -6.52 -9.71
C ARG A 127 21.85 -6.11 -10.18
N THR A 128 22.91 -6.33 -9.41
CA THR A 128 24.27 -5.88 -9.75
C THR A 128 25.25 -7.07 -9.70
N PRO A 129 25.30 -7.93 -10.75
CA PRO A 129 26.12 -9.14 -10.74
C PRO A 129 27.62 -8.90 -10.53
N ARG A 130 28.14 -7.75 -10.94
CA ARG A 130 29.53 -7.34 -10.65
C ARG A 130 29.76 -7.28 -9.15
N ALA A 131 28.93 -6.53 -8.43
CA ALA A 131 29.06 -6.33 -7.00
C ALA A 131 28.84 -7.63 -6.22
N MET A 132 27.85 -8.44 -6.61
CA MET A 132 27.61 -9.75 -6.01
C MET A 132 28.84 -10.67 -6.12
N ARG A 133 29.45 -10.75 -7.31
CA ARG A 133 30.65 -11.58 -7.52
C ARG A 133 31.84 -11.09 -6.70
N THR A 134 32.10 -9.79 -6.68
CA THR A 134 33.21 -9.22 -5.89
C THR A 134 33.00 -9.44 -4.39
N LEU A 135 31.77 -9.25 -3.90
CA LEU A 135 31.42 -9.50 -2.51
C LEU A 135 31.64 -10.97 -2.12
N ARG A 136 31.17 -11.91 -2.94
CA ARG A 136 31.39 -13.34 -2.70
C ARG A 136 32.87 -13.72 -2.73
N ALA A 137 33.63 -13.19 -3.68
CA ALA A 137 35.07 -13.45 -3.76
C ALA A 137 35.83 -12.94 -2.52
N GLU A 138 35.46 -11.76 -2.00
CA GLU A 138 36.00 -11.27 -0.72
C GLU A 138 35.66 -12.25 0.41
N LEU A 139 34.38 -12.61 0.56
CA LEU A 139 33.93 -13.49 1.63
C LEU A 139 34.61 -14.87 1.55
N GLU A 140 34.71 -15.46 0.36
CA GLU A 140 35.42 -16.73 0.14
C GLU A 140 36.90 -16.63 0.54
N SER A 141 37.57 -15.51 0.25
CA SER A 141 38.96 -15.31 0.66
C SER A 141 39.14 -15.20 2.19
N LEU A 142 38.12 -14.72 2.91
CA LEU A 142 38.17 -14.48 4.36
C LEU A 142 37.69 -15.69 5.18
N PHE A 143 36.67 -16.39 4.70
CA PHE A 143 36.01 -17.49 5.40
C PHE A 143 36.37 -18.87 4.83
N GLY A 144 36.94 -18.91 3.63
CA GLY A 144 37.18 -20.13 2.87
C GLY A 144 36.01 -20.48 1.92
N PRO A 145 36.11 -21.62 1.20
CA PRO A 145 35.12 -22.03 0.22
C PRO A 145 33.75 -22.39 0.83
N ASP A 146 33.71 -22.78 2.11
CA ASP A 146 32.46 -23.03 2.83
C ASP A 146 31.95 -21.73 3.46
N LEU A 147 30.96 -21.12 2.81
CA LEU A 147 30.26 -19.93 3.28
C LEU A 147 28.93 -20.25 4.00
N SER A 148 28.79 -21.46 4.54
CA SER A 148 27.62 -21.79 5.37
C SER A 148 27.57 -20.89 6.62
N PRO A 149 26.37 -20.57 7.14
CA PRO A 149 26.24 -19.76 8.36
C PRO A 149 27.04 -20.31 9.55
N GLU A 150 27.18 -21.64 9.66
CA GLU A 150 27.96 -22.26 10.74
C GLU A 150 29.47 -22.06 10.56
N ALA A 151 29.98 -22.17 9.33
CA ALA A 151 31.38 -21.89 9.03
C ALA A 151 31.72 -20.42 9.27
N VAL A 152 30.87 -19.50 8.80
CA VAL A 152 31.00 -18.06 9.03
C VAL A 152 30.98 -17.76 10.53
N ARG A 153 30.02 -18.32 11.29
CA ARG A 153 29.92 -18.17 12.74
C ARG A 153 31.19 -18.65 13.44
N LYS A 154 31.68 -19.84 13.10
CA LYS A 154 32.91 -20.43 13.68
C LYS A 154 34.12 -19.54 13.42
N ALA A 155 34.29 -19.03 12.19
CA ALA A 155 35.37 -18.14 11.84
C ALA A 155 35.30 -16.82 12.63
N LEU A 156 34.12 -16.18 12.69
CA LEU A 156 33.90 -14.95 13.44
C LEU A 156 34.15 -15.11 14.95
N LEU A 157 33.75 -16.24 15.54
CA LEU A 157 34.00 -16.51 16.95
C LEU A 157 35.50 -16.71 17.27
N SER A 158 36.28 -17.17 16.28
CA SER A 158 37.72 -17.41 16.46
C SER A 158 38.60 -16.20 16.15
N LYS A 159 38.27 -15.43 15.10
CA LYS A 159 39.09 -14.34 14.55
C LYS A 159 38.25 -13.14 14.08
N GLY A 160 37.10 -12.90 14.70
CA GLY A 160 36.14 -11.88 14.27
C GLY A 160 36.74 -10.50 14.06
N GLU A 161 37.53 -9.99 15.01
CA GLU A 161 38.16 -8.66 14.87
C GLU A 161 39.12 -8.56 13.68
N GLU A 162 39.87 -9.62 13.38
CA GLU A 162 40.76 -9.66 12.22
C GLU A 162 39.95 -9.73 10.91
N ILE A 163 38.97 -10.63 10.85
CA ILE A 163 38.13 -10.85 9.68
C ILE A 163 37.32 -9.59 9.35
N THR A 164 36.62 -9.02 10.33
CA THR A 164 35.77 -7.84 10.14
C THR A 164 36.56 -6.62 9.66
N ARG A 165 37.82 -6.47 10.08
CA ARG A 165 38.72 -5.41 9.56
C ARG A 165 39.07 -5.58 8.09
N LYS A 166 39.09 -6.82 7.58
CA LYS A 166 39.43 -7.15 6.19
C LYS A 166 38.21 -7.22 5.26
N MET A 167 36.99 -7.04 5.77
CA MET A 167 35.74 -6.98 5.00
C MET A 167 35.58 -5.61 4.30
N THR A 168 36.56 -5.24 3.49
CA THR A 168 36.71 -3.93 2.86
C THR A 168 35.58 -3.67 1.85
N TYR A 169 35.37 -4.57 0.90
CA TYR A 169 34.31 -4.48 -0.10
C TYR A 169 32.91 -4.64 0.52
N THR A 170 32.73 -5.53 1.48
CA THR A 170 31.48 -5.65 2.25
C THR A 170 31.14 -4.32 2.93
N SER A 171 32.12 -3.65 3.53
CA SER A 171 31.93 -2.33 4.13
C SER A 171 31.62 -1.25 3.09
N ALA A 172 32.26 -1.32 1.92
CA ALA A 172 31.99 -0.43 0.80
C ALA A 172 30.54 -0.58 0.27
N VAL A 173 30.03 -1.81 0.21
CA VAL A 173 28.63 -2.11 -0.12
C VAL A 173 27.70 -1.45 0.91
N ILE A 174 27.92 -1.68 2.20
CA ILE A 174 27.10 -1.07 3.27
C ILE A 174 27.12 0.46 3.16
N LYS A 175 28.31 1.05 2.95
CA LYS A 175 28.49 2.50 2.83
C LYS A 175 27.72 3.08 1.64
N GLU A 176 27.72 2.39 0.51
CA GLU A 176 26.99 2.82 -0.69
C GLU A 176 25.48 2.64 -0.57
N ILE A 177 25.01 1.55 0.08
CA ILE A 177 23.59 1.39 0.38
C ILE A 177 23.11 2.50 1.29
N LEU A 178 23.83 2.84 2.34
CA LEU A 178 23.47 3.95 3.23
C LEU A 178 23.55 5.32 2.55
N ARG A 179 24.37 5.47 1.51
CA ARG A 179 24.44 6.68 0.69
C ARG A 179 23.15 6.84 -0.14
N LEU A 180 22.75 5.79 -0.85
CA LEU A 180 21.56 5.80 -1.69
C LEU A 180 20.27 5.72 -0.87
N TYR A 181 20.24 4.93 0.19
CA TYR A 181 19.02 4.59 0.92
C TYR A 181 19.19 4.85 2.41
N PRO A 182 19.44 6.12 2.84
CA PRO A 182 19.56 6.46 4.25
C PRO A 182 18.21 6.17 4.96
N PRO A 183 18.18 5.32 6.00
CA PRO A 183 16.91 4.90 6.62
C PRO A 183 16.18 6.03 7.37
N ALA A 184 16.90 7.04 7.84
CA ALA A 184 16.36 8.12 8.66
C ALA A 184 17.07 9.46 8.37
N GLY A 185 16.40 10.55 8.74
CA GLY A 185 16.94 11.91 8.72
C GLY A 185 16.61 12.65 10.02
N SER A 186 17.29 13.77 10.27
CA SER A 186 17.11 14.54 11.51
C SER A 186 16.48 15.92 11.29
N ALA A 187 15.61 16.32 12.21
CA ALA A 187 15.03 17.67 12.28
C ALA A 187 15.47 18.37 13.57
N ARG A 188 15.68 19.69 13.50
CA ARG A 188 16.00 20.55 14.64
C ARG A 188 15.14 21.80 14.58
N LEU A 189 14.47 22.12 15.68
CA LEU A 189 13.85 23.43 15.84
C LEU A 189 14.94 24.44 16.17
N CYS A 190 15.05 25.48 15.36
CA CYS A 190 15.82 26.66 15.70
C CYS A 190 14.98 27.51 16.66
N PRO A 191 15.42 27.71 17.91
CA PRO A 191 14.63 28.46 18.89
C PRO A 191 14.38 29.91 18.42
N PRO A 192 13.19 30.47 18.61
CA PRO A 192 12.94 31.90 18.42
C PRO A 192 13.93 32.73 19.25
N GLY A 193 14.50 33.80 18.66
CA GLY A 193 15.47 34.67 19.33
C GLY A 193 16.88 34.09 19.46
N SER A 194 17.20 33.00 18.75
CA SER A 194 18.55 32.43 18.73
C SER A 194 19.56 33.21 17.88
N ASN A 195 19.10 34.19 17.08
CA ASN A 195 19.90 34.96 16.14
C ASN A 195 20.71 34.07 15.19
N PHE A 196 20.13 32.93 14.81
CA PHE A 196 20.79 31.94 13.96
C PHE A 196 20.47 32.17 12.48
N TYR A 197 21.52 32.42 11.70
CA TYR A 197 21.46 32.63 10.26
C TYR A 197 22.20 31.53 9.51
N VAL A 198 21.58 31.04 8.44
CA VAL A 198 22.24 30.17 7.47
C VAL A 198 22.80 31.04 6.35
N HIS A 199 24.12 31.04 6.20
CA HIS A 199 24.81 31.76 5.14
C HIS A 199 24.89 30.89 3.89
N LEU A 200 24.38 31.40 2.77
CA LEU A 200 24.40 30.75 1.47
C LEU A 200 25.66 31.12 0.69
N GLN A 201 25.97 30.33 -0.34
CA GLN A 201 27.16 30.52 -1.17
C GLN A 201 27.13 31.82 -2.00
N ASP A 202 25.96 32.36 -2.28
CA ASP A 202 25.76 33.62 -3.00
C ASP A 202 25.93 34.86 -2.10
N GLY A 203 26.27 34.67 -0.82
CA GLY A 203 26.41 35.74 0.18
C GLY A 203 25.10 36.11 0.88
N THR A 204 23.97 35.52 0.50
CA THR A 204 22.68 35.74 1.16
C THR A 204 22.68 35.06 2.54
N SER A 205 22.02 35.69 3.52
CA SER A 205 21.83 35.12 4.86
C SER A 205 20.35 34.89 5.13
N LEU A 206 19.98 33.67 5.51
CA LEU A 206 18.62 33.29 5.84
C LEU A 206 18.46 33.19 7.36
N CYS A 207 17.55 33.99 7.92
CA CYS A 207 17.14 33.83 9.31
C CYS A 207 16.36 32.52 9.46
N ALA A 208 16.85 31.60 10.28
CA ALA A 208 16.22 30.31 10.51
C ALA A 208 15.45 30.27 11.85
N GLU A 209 15.31 31.40 12.54
CA GLU A 209 14.61 31.46 13.82
C GLU A 209 13.17 30.96 13.74
N GLY A 210 12.78 30.15 14.72
CA GLY A 210 11.45 29.54 14.76
C GLY A 210 11.20 28.50 13.66
N MET A 211 12.18 28.23 12.79
CA MET A 211 12.07 27.24 11.72
C MET A 211 12.55 25.87 12.18
N VAL A 212 11.94 24.82 11.63
CA VAL A 212 12.46 23.47 11.73
C VAL A 212 13.41 23.24 10.56
N LEU A 213 14.70 23.06 10.87
CA LEU A 213 15.71 22.66 9.92
C LEU A 213 15.69 21.13 9.80
N TYR A 214 15.48 20.63 8.59
CA TYR A 214 15.47 19.19 8.30
C TYR A 214 16.60 18.85 7.33
N ASN A 215 17.51 17.99 7.75
CA ASN A 215 18.62 17.53 6.91
C ASN A 215 18.13 16.35 6.05
N CYS A 216 17.95 16.60 4.75
CA CYS A 216 17.54 15.55 3.82
C CYS A 216 18.76 14.78 3.29
N ALA A 217 19.17 13.74 4.03
CA ALA A 217 20.30 12.89 3.65
C ALA A 217 20.18 12.32 2.22
N THR A 218 18.98 11.95 1.78
CA THR A 218 18.73 11.44 0.41
C THR A 218 19.19 12.41 -0.68
N ILE A 219 19.00 13.72 -0.48
CA ILE A 219 19.40 14.77 -1.42
C ILE A 219 20.89 15.07 -1.28
N ILE A 220 21.37 15.28 -0.05
CA ILE A 220 22.78 15.61 0.23
C ILE A 220 23.70 14.51 -0.32
N GLN A 221 23.34 13.24 -0.11
CA GLN A 221 24.14 12.09 -0.53
C GLN A 221 24.02 11.75 -2.02
N ARG A 222 23.32 12.60 -2.80
CA ARG A 222 23.17 12.54 -4.27
C ARG A 222 23.53 13.85 -4.94
N ASP A 223 24.28 14.72 -4.27
CA ASP A 223 24.79 15.94 -4.89
C ASP A 223 25.77 15.58 -6.02
N ALA A 224 25.48 16.04 -7.24
CA ALA A 224 26.31 15.81 -8.42
C ALA A 224 27.70 16.43 -8.28
N ASN A 225 27.82 17.53 -7.52
CA ASN A 225 29.10 18.19 -7.26
C ASN A 225 30.02 17.34 -6.37
N VAL A 226 29.46 16.41 -5.60
CA VAL A 226 30.20 15.54 -4.69
C VAL A 226 30.38 14.14 -5.27
N PHE A 227 29.31 13.55 -5.81
CA PHE A 227 29.29 12.15 -6.25
C PHE A 227 29.41 11.98 -7.78
N GLY A 228 29.53 13.10 -8.51
CA GLY A 228 29.72 13.14 -9.95
C GLY A 228 28.50 12.65 -10.73
N SER A 229 28.72 12.22 -11.98
CA SER A 229 27.68 11.69 -12.87
C SER A 229 27.01 10.42 -12.34
N THR A 230 27.73 9.65 -11.52
CA THR A 230 27.26 8.40 -10.91
C THR A 230 26.50 8.59 -9.58
N LYS A 231 26.05 9.81 -9.27
CA LYS A 231 25.38 10.14 -8.01
C LYS A 231 24.14 9.30 -7.69
N ASP A 232 23.44 8.80 -8.71
CA ASP A 232 22.24 7.98 -8.54
C ASP A 232 22.50 6.47 -8.70
N ASP A 233 23.77 6.10 -8.94
CA ASP A 233 24.15 4.73 -9.27
C ASP A 233 24.71 4.00 -8.04
N PHE A 234 24.45 2.69 -7.97
CA PHE A 234 25.05 1.83 -6.96
C PHE A 234 26.49 1.45 -7.36
N VAL A 235 27.46 2.16 -6.79
CA VAL A 235 28.89 1.98 -7.06
C VAL A 235 29.66 1.82 -5.75
N PRO A 236 29.66 0.63 -5.11
CA PRO A 236 30.45 0.37 -3.90
C PRO A 236 31.92 0.72 -4.06
N GLU A 237 32.47 0.52 -5.27
CA GLU A 237 33.88 0.73 -5.59
C GLU A 237 34.38 2.14 -5.25
N ARG A 238 33.50 3.15 -5.20
CA ARG A 238 33.89 4.53 -4.83
C ARG A 238 34.45 4.67 -3.42
N TRP A 239 34.17 3.69 -2.55
CA TRP A 239 34.58 3.69 -1.15
C TRP A 239 35.84 2.88 -0.89
N LEU A 240 36.40 2.23 -1.90
CA LEU A 240 37.70 1.58 -1.79
C LEU A 240 38.77 2.62 -1.43
N GLY A 241 39.82 2.19 -0.71
CA GLY A 241 40.85 3.07 -0.15
C GLY A 241 40.49 3.75 1.19
N ASN A 242 39.21 4.01 1.47
CA ASN A 242 38.74 4.42 2.81
C ASN A 242 37.33 3.88 3.10
N THR A 243 37.32 2.68 3.66
CA THR A 243 36.13 1.93 4.06
C THR A 243 35.84 2.04 5.54
N ASP A 244 36.48 2.98 6.24
CA ASP A 244 36.15 3.23 7.64
C ASP A 244 34.74 3.80 7.71
N THR A 245 33.89 3.08 8.42
CA THR A 245 32.49 3.42 8.70
C THR A 245 32.31 3.66 10.20
N SER A 246 33.39 3.80 10.96
CA SER A 246 33.35 3.97 12.40
C SER A 246 33.04 5.40 12.82
N MET A 247 32.59 5.56 14.06
CA MET A 247 32.36 6.85 14.69
C MET A 247 33.63 7.72 14.76
N ALA A 248 34.83 7.13 14.69
CA ALA A 248 36.10 7.86 14.71
C ALA A 248 36.26 8.82 13.52
N THR A 249 35.56 8.56 12.42
CA THR A 249 35.57 9.41 11.20
C THR A 249 34.48 10.49 11.19
N ASN A 250 33.65 10.55 12.24
CA ASN A 250 32.57 11.52 12.40
C ASN A 250 32.96 12.73 13.28
N ASP A 251 34.20 12.76 13.78
CA ASP A 251 34.76 13.87 14.54
C ASP A 251 35.37 14.91 13.59
N ASP A 252 34.64 16.01 13.36
CA ASP A 252 35.04 17.08 12.45
C ASP A 252 36.34 17.80 12.91
N GLU A 253 36.74 17.69 14.19
CA GLU A 253 37.99 18.26 14.71
C GLU A 253 39.22 17.37 14.45
N LYS A 254 39.07 16.05 14.47
CA LYS A 254 40.18 15.11 14.22
C LYS A 254 40.33 14.73 12.75
N ALA A 255 39.22 14.72 12.01
CA ALA A 255 39.20 14.41 10.58
C ALA A 255 39.37 15.68 9.74
N GLY A 256 40.49 16.40 9.89
CA GLY A 256 40.75 17.62 9.12
C GLY A 256 40.37 17.45 7.65
N ILE A 257 39.30 18.11 7.20
CA ILE A 257 38.54 17.91 5.93
C ILE A 257 38.93 16.60 5.21
N GLY A 258 38.71 15.48 5.90
CA GLY A 258 39.19 14.18 5.44
C GLY A 258 38.49 13.78 4.15
N LYS A 259 39.28 13.39 3.15
CA LYS A 259 38.82 12.79 1.90
C LYS A 259 38.54 11.29 2.14
N ALA A 260 37.32 10.85 1.87
CA ALA A 260 36.87 9.47 1.94
C ALA A 260 36.75 8.85 0.53
N GLY A 261 37.06 7.56 0.42
CA GLY A 261 37.22 6.85 -0.84
C GLY A 261 38.42 7.31 -1.69
N GLU A 262 38.76 6.52 -2.70
CA GLU A 262 39.81 6.83 -3.70
C GLU A 262 39.59 8.16 -4.43
N ASN A 263 38.33 8.60 -4.56
CA ASN A 263 37.96 9.83 -5.28
C ASN A 263 37.95 11.10 -4.41
N GLY A 264 38.26 10.97 -3.12
CA GLY A 264 38.33 12.12 -2.22
C GLY A 264 37.01 12.82 -1.94
N ILE A 265 35.97 12.02 -1.70
CA ILE A 265 34.65 12.46 -1.27
C ILE A 265 34.78 13.15 0.10
N PRO A 266 34.27 14.37 0.31
CA PRO A 266 34.30 14.99 1.63
C PRO A 266 33.62 14.09 2.67
N ALA A 267 34.30 13.76 3.77
CA ALA A 267 33.73 12.89 4.82
C ALA A 267 32.40 13.44 5.35
N THR A 268 32.23 14.76 5.34
CA THR A 268 31.01 15.47 5.75
C THR A 268 29.82 15.28 4.81
N ALA A 269 30.03 14.78 3.58
CA ALA A 269 28.96 14.52 2.62
C ALA A 269 28.30 13.14 2.79
N TRP A 270 28.93 12.23 3.53
CA TRP A 270 28.34 10.93 3.90
C TRP A 270 27.75 11.04 5.32
N ARG A 271 26.42 11.06 5.43
CA ARG A 271 25.67 11.38 6.66
C ARG A 271 24.51 10.43 7.00
N PRO A 272 24.61 9.10 6.81
CA PRO A 272 23.49 8.22 7.17
C PRO A 272 23.32 8.06 8.69
N PHE A 273 24.36 8.36 9.47
CA PHE A 273 24.36 8.32 10.93
C PHE A 273 24.34 9.73 11.56
N GLU A 274 24.21 10.77 10.75
CA GLU A 274 24.35 12.18 11.15
C GLU A 274 25.70 12.49 11.83
N ARG A 275 25.90 13.76 12.21
CA ARG A 275 27.13 14.27 12.85
C ARG A 275 26.81 15.16 14.05
N GLY A 276 27.81 15.39 14.89
CA GLY A 276 27.72 16.21 16.11
C GLY A 276 27.11 15.47 17.32
N PRO A 277 26.69 16.20 18.37
CA PRO A 277 26.26 15.62 19.67
C PRO A 277 25.03 14.72 19.63
N ARG A 278 24.37 14.63 18.47
CA ARG A 278 23.17 13.81 18.23
C ARG A 278 23.40 12.81 17.10
N ASN A 279 24.65 12.47 16.79
CA ASN A 279 24.99 11.39 15.87
C ASN A 279 24.50 10.04 16.41
N CYS A 280 24.37 9.06 15.51
CA CYS A 280 23.87 7.74 15.87
C CYS A 280 24.88 6.99 16.74
N ILE A 281 24.50 6.71 17.98
CA ILE A 281 25.29 5.86 18.90
C ILE A 281 25.30 4.38 18.49
N GLY A 282 24.35 3.95 17.66
CA GLY A 282 24.21 2.56 17.18
C GLY A 282 25.02 2.24 15.93
N GLN A 283 25.81 3.19 15.40
CA GLN A 283 26.53 3.06 14.13
C GLN A 283 27.43 1.83 14.08
N GLU A 284 28.23 1.58 15.12
CA GLU A 284 29.14 0.41 15.15
C GLU A 284 28.35 -0.90 15.12
N LEU A 285 27.30 -1.00 15.94
CA LEU A 285 26.48 -2.19 16.02
C LEU A 285 25.79 -2.48 14.68
N ALA A 286 25.19 -1.47 14.05
CA ALA A 286 24.53 -1.62 12.76
C ALA A 286 25.49 -2.10 11.66
N ASN A 287 26.72 -1.58 11.63
CA ASN A 287 27.74 -2.03 10.67
C ASN A 287 28.21 -3.47 10.95
N ILE A 288 28.39 -3.86 12.22
CA ILE A 288 28.75 -5.23 12.59
C ILE A 288 27.62 -6.19 12.19
N GLU A 289 26.38 -5.90 12.56
CA GLU A 289 25.21 -6.71 12.20
C GLU A 289 25.09 -6.90 10.69
N ALA A 290 25.17 -5.80 9.93
CA ALA A 290 25.09 -5.85 8.48
C ALA A 290 26.21 -6.70 7.84
N ARG A 291 27.46 -6.56 8.31
CA ARG A 291 28.59 -7.38 7.81
C ARG A 291 28.38 -8.86 8.11
N VAL A 292 27.97 -9.20 9.32
CA VAL A 292 27.76 -10.60 9.74
C VAL A 292 26.61 -11.22 8.96
N ILE A 293 25.50 -10.50 8.80
CA ILE A 293 24.33 -10.99 8.07
C ILE A 293 24.65 -11.15 6.58
N LEU A 294 25.28 -10.16 5.94
CA LEU A 294 25.69 -10.27 4.54
C LEU A 294 26.63 -11.46 4.33
N ALA A 295 27.64 -11.64 5.19
CA ALA A 295 28.55 -12.77 5.11
C ALA A 295 27.84 -14.12 5.24
N SER A 296 26.85 -14.21 6.13
CA SER A 296 26.13 -15.45 6.42
C SER A 296 25.11 -15.84 5.34
N VAL A 297 24.63 -14.87 4.55
CA VAL A 297 23.53 -15.08 3.60
C VAL A 297 24.00 -15.05 2.15
N VAL A 298 24.85 -14.09 1.77
CA VAL A 298 25.26 -13.88 0.36
C VAL A 298 26.04 -15.07 -0.20
N GLY A 299 26.81 -15.77 0.63
CA GLY A 299 27.54 -16.96 0.20
C GLY A 299 26.64 -18.16 -0.13
N LYS A 300 25.43 -18.22 0.43
CA LYS A 300 24.54 -19.39 0.32
C LYS A 300 23.39 -19.19 -0.66
N TYR A 301 22.92 -17.95 -0.83
CA TYR A 301 21.72 -17.66 -1.60
C TYR A 301 21.99 -16.68 -2.73
N ASP A 302 21.40 -16.96 -3.89
CA ASP A 302 21.15 -15.96 -4.91
C ASP A 302 19.82 -15.25 -4.60
N PHE A 303 19.77 -13.96 -4.88
CA PHE A 303 18.59 -13.14 -4.63
C PHE A 303 17.98 -12.73 -5.95
N GLU A 304 16.65 -12.79 -6.04
CA GLU A 304 15.88 -12.32 -7.17
C GLU A 304 14.77 -11.39 -6.66
N LYS A 305 14.64 -10.20 -7.26
CA LYS A 305 13.54 -9.30 -6.97
C LYS A 305 12.32 -9.71 -7.78
N VAL A 306 11.22 -9.98 -7.09
CA VAL A 306 9.91 -10.27 -7.70
C VAL A 306 9.00 -9.03 -7.59
N GLY A 307 8.31 -8.65 -8.67
CA GLY A 307 7.41 -7.49 -8.70
C GLY A 307 8.13 -6.17 -8.99
N LEU A 308 7.76 -5.08 -8.30
CA LEU A 308 8.37 -3.76 -8.56
C LEU A 308 9.90 -3.80 -8.46
N GLY A 309 10.60 -3.30 -9.48
CA GLY A 309 12.05 -3.34 -9.56
C GLY A 309 12.64 -4.67 -10.04
N GLU A 310 11.82 -5.63 -10.49
CA GLU A 310 12.30 -6.93 -11.03
C GLU A 310 13.15 -6.78 -12.30
N ALA A 311 14.00 -7.77 -12.54
CA ALA A 311 14.84 -7.81 -13.72
C ALA A 311 14.00 -8.07 -14.98
N THR A 312 14.24 -7.28 -16.02
CA THR A 312 13.67 -7.52 -17.35
C THR A 312 14.38 -8.69 -18.00
N LEU A 313 13.63 -9.73 -18.34
CA LEU A 313 14.17 -10.93 -18.97
C LEU A 313 14.23 -10.76 -20.51
N GLY A 314 15.29 -11.28 -21.12
CA GLY A 314 15.44 -11.39 -22.56
C GLY A 314 14.77 -12.65 -23.12
N PRO A 315 14.85 -12.88 -24.45
CA PRO A 315 14.20 -14.01 -25.12
C PRO A 315 14.57 -15.40 -24.58
N GLN A 316 15.73 -15.52 -23.93
CA GLN A 316 16.24 -16.76 -23.33
C GLN A 316 15.90 -16.89 -21.83
N GLY A 317 15.01 -16.03 -21.29
CA GLY A 317 14.67 -16.02 -19.86
C GLY A 317 15.78 -15.50 -18.94
N LYS A 318 16.84 -14.89 -19.48
CA LYS A 318 17.95 -14.33 -18.70
C LYS A 318 17.78 -12.82 -18.49
N PRO A 319 18.15 -12.28 -17.32
CA PRO A 319 18.16 -10.84 -17.07
C PRO A 319 18.97 -10.06 -18.12
N ILE A 320 18.38 -8.99 -18.65
CA ILE A 320 19.05 -8.06 -19.56
C ILE A 320 19.91 -7.11 -18.74
N ILE A 321 21.18 -6.97 -19.11
CA ILE A 321 22.10 -6.01 -18.49
C ILE A 321 21.96 -4.64 -19.18
N ASN A 322 21.84 -3.58 -18.38
CA ASN A 322 21.84 -2.20 -18.86
C ASN A 322 23.28 -1.68 -19.07
N GLU A 323 23.41 -0.48 -19.61
CA GLU A 323 24.69 0.22 -19.84
C GLU A 323 25.55 0.41 -18.58
N LYS A 324 24.94 0.34 -17.39
CA LYS A 324 25.61 0.45 -16.09
C LYS A 324 26.08 -0.90 -15.51
N GLY A 325 25.87 -2.00 -16.24
CA GLY A 325 26.23 -3.34 -15.79
C GLY A 325 25.27 -3.94 -14.75
N GLN A 326 24.06 -3.38 -14.64
CA GLN A 326 23.00 -3.85 -13.75
C GLN A 326 21.89 -4.54 -14.53
N HIS A 327 21.15 -5.45 -13.91
CA HIS A 327 19.90 -5.95 -14.46
C HIS A 327 18.95 -4.76 -14.71
N ARG A 328 18.54 -4.60 -15.96
CA ARG A 328 17.55 -3.62 -16.39
C ARG A 328 16.25 -3.95 -15.67
N SER A 329 15.57 -2.94 -15.15
CA SER A 329 14.21 -3.06 -14.65
C SER A 329 13.32 -2.08 -15.40
N ASN A 330 12.15 -2.53 -15.83
CA ASN A 330 11.15 -1.70 -16.50
C ASN A 330 10.20 -1.03 -15.50
N THR A 331 10.33 -1.32 -14.21
CA THR A 331 9.56 -0.71 -13.13
C THR A 331 10.51 -0.07 -12.12
N GLU A 332 10.15 1.12 -11.64
CA GLU A 332 10.96 1.84 -10.67
C GLU A 332 10.57 1.44 -9.25
N LEU A 333 11.57 1.03 -8.46
CA LEU A 333 11.39 0.74 -7.04
C LEU A 333 11.63 2.03 -6.25
N TYR A 334 10.59 2.54 -5.60
CA TYR A 334 10.67 3.78 -4.82
C TYR A 334 11.09 3.49 -3.38
N ASN A 335 11.92 4.38 -2.82
CA ASN A 335 12.27 4.41 -1.40
C ASN A 335 11.20 5.08 -0.51
N THR A 336 10.10 5.52 -1.11
CA THR A 336 8.99 6.18 -0.42
C THR A 336 7.68 5.52 -0.80
N ILE A 337 6.73 5.55 0.14
CA ILE A 337 5.33 5.24 -0.17
C ILE A 337 4.88 6.27 -1.20
N ARG A 338 4.52 5.81 -2.40
CA ARG A 338 3.89 6.66 -3.41
C ARG A 338 2.48 7.04 -2.93
N ARG A 339 2.39 8.07 -2.10
CA ARG A 339 1.15 8.84 -1.99
C ARG A 339 1.02 9.60 -3.31
N LEU A 340 -0.01 9.31 -4.11
CA LEU A 340 -0.37 10.21 -5.21
C LEU A 340 -0.70 11.58 -4.61
N PHE A 341 0.29 12.47 -4.55
CA PHE A 341 0.04 13.90 -4.52
C PHE A 341 -0.38 14.28 -5.94
N LEU A 342 -1.69 14.36 -6.17
CA LEU A 342 -2.23 15.09 -7.30
C LEU A 342 -1.85 16.56 -7.11
N LEU A 343 -1.08 17.07 -8.07
CA LEU A 343 -0.74 18.47 -8.28
C LEU A 343 -2.00 19.31 -8.49
N VAL A 344 -2.63 19.80 -7.41
CA VAL A 344 -3.45 21.02 -7.41
C VAL A 344 -3.30 21.64 -6.01
N TYR A 345 -3.20 22.96 -5.92
CA TYR A 345 -2.97 23.79 -4.72
C TYR A 345 -1.51 24.12 -4.38
N PHE A 346 -0.83 24.76 -5.33
CA PHE A 346 0.07 25.88 -5.03
C PHE A 346 -0.31 27.08 -5.90
N SER A 347 -1.53 27.58 -5.70
CA SER A 347 -1.90 28.95 -6.06
C SER A 347 -3.16 29.33 -5.29
N ALA A 348 -3.17 30.54 -4.73
CA ALA A 348 -4.20 31.16 -3.91
C ALA A 348 -4.34 30.61 -2.47
N TYR A 349 -3.74 31.31 -1.50
CA TYR A 349 -4.47 32.15 -0.53
C TYR A 349 -3.46 32.79 0.44
N TYR A 350 -3.01 33.99 0.05
CA TYR A 350 -2.71 35.07 1.01
C TYR A 350 -4.07 35.57 1.52
N GLU A 351 -4.30 35.47 2.82
CA GLU A 351 -5.03 36.42 3.70
C GLU A 351 -5.45 35.69 4.98
N GLY A 352 -5.29 36.37 6.10
CA GLY A 352 -5.00 35.75 7.40
C GLY A 352 -6.17 35.04 8.07
N PHE A 353 -5.89 33.88 8.67
CA PHE A 353 -6.44 33.51 9.97
C PHE A 353 -5.58 32.41 10.62
N LYS A 354 -5.27 32.59 11.90
CA LYS A 354 -4.44 31.71 12.74
C LYS A 354 -5.03 30.29 12.81
N MET A 355 -4.28 29.27 12.39
CA MET A 355 -4.52 27.88 12.78
C MET A 355 -3.26 27.26 13.37
N ARG A 356 -3.35 26.96 14.67
CA ARG A 356 -2.42 26.14 15.43
C ARG A 356 -2.61 24.67 15.06
N SER A 357 -1.52 23.91 15.14
CA SER A 357 -1.46 22.45 15.37
C SER A 357 -1.53 21.53 14.15
N ALA A 358 -0.43 21.56 13.41
CA ALA A 358 0.44 20.47 12.94
C ALA A 358 -0.11 19.06 12.66
N LEU A 359 0.05 18.72 11.38
CA LEU A 359 0.31 17.42 10.75
C LEU A 359 1.47 16.62 11.39
N ILE A 360 1.22 15.36 11.74
CA ILE A 360 2.22 14.26 11.73
C ILE A 360 1.46 12.97 11.39
N LEU A 361 1.85 12.27 10.32
CA LEU A 361 2.01 10.80 10.22
C LEU A 361 1.87 10.30 8.77
N ALA A 362 2.99 9.81 8.21
CA ALA A 362 3.00 8.84 7.12
C ALA A 362 4.40 8.20 6.94
N ALA A 363 4.64 7.03 7.53
CA ALA A 363 5.65 6.10 7.02
C ALA A 363 5.32 4.66 7.46
N VAL A 364 5.58 3.72 6.56
CA VAL A 364 5.60 2.24 6.68
C VAL A 364 4.26 1.50 6.46
N ALA A 365 4.20 0.75 5.36
CA ALA A 365 3.87 -0.69 5.31
C ALA A 365 3.95 -1.21 3.85
N GLY A 366 4.65 -2.32 3.61
CA GLY A 366 4.59 -3.05 2.33
C GLY A 366 5.58 -4.20 2.26
N VAL A 367 5.09 -5.45 2.36
CA VAL A 367 5.82 -6.70 2.06
C VAL A 367 4.88 -7.58 1.23
N SER A 368 5.35 -8.13 0.10
CA SER A 368 4.81 -9.35 -0.50
C SER A 368 5.86 -10.05 -1.37
N SER A 369 5.77 -11.39 -1.40
CA SER A 369 6.66 -12.40 -2.00
C SER A 369 5.95 -13.18 -3.11
N ALA A 370 6.70 -13.85 -4.01
CA ALA A 370 6.23 -15.06 -4.72
C ALA A 370 7.40 -15.93 -5.31
N ASN A 371 7.15 -17.23 -5.41
CA ASN A 371 8.04 -18.40 -5.62
C ASN A 371 7.73 -19.16 -6.95
N PRO A 372 8.51 -20.19 -7.37
CA PRO A 372 8.39 -20.86 -8.69
C PRO A 372 7.28 -21.93 -8.81
N VAL A 373 6.87 -22.26 -10.06
CA VAL A 373 5.66 -23.03 -10.43
C VAL A 373 5.91 -24.54 -10.54
N VAL A 374 5.03 -25.33 -9.89
CA VAL A 374 4.89 -26.80 -9.90
C VAL A 374 3.54 -27.16 -10.54
N ILE A 375 3.35 -28.39 -11.03
CA ILE A 375 2.03 -28.92 -11.41
C ILE A 375 1.05 -28.63 -10.27
N ARG A 376 -0.03 -27.91 -10.57
CA ARG A 376 -0.97 -27.42 -9.56
C ARG A 376 -1.80 -28.59 -9.05
N ALA A 377 -1.95 -28.69 -7.73
CA ALA A 377 -2.94 -29.56 -7.12
C ALA A 377 -4.14 -28.70 -6.73
N ALA A 378 -5.35 -29.18 -7.03
CA ALA A 378 -6.57 -28.56 -6.54
C ALA A 378 -6.47 -28.27 -5.04
N SER A 379 -6.59 -26.99 -4.68
CA SER A 379 -6.46 -26.51 -3.30
C SER A 379 -7.75 -25.88 -2.80
N ALA A 380 -7.79 -25.53 -1.52
CA ALA A 380 -8.77 -24.58 -1.04
C ALA A 380 -8.41 -23.18 -1.55
N GLN A 381 -9.43 -22.39 -1.92
CA GLN A 381 -9.26 -20.95 -2.13
C GLN A 381 -9.64 -20.22 -0.84
N THR A 382 -8.74 -19.35 -0.37
CA THR A 382 -8.97 -18.45 0.77
C THR A 382 -8.68 -17.02 0.34
N GLY A 383 -9.72 -16.29 -0.03
CA GLY A 383 -9.62 -14.92 -0.54
C GLY A 383 -9.57 -14.83 -2.07
N ILE A 384 -9.35 -13.62 -2.56
CA ILE A 384 -9.03 -13.29 -3.95
C ILE A 384 -7.51 -13.36 -4.09
N ASP A 385 -7.04 -14.18 -5.01
CA ASP A 385 -5.63 -14.34 -5.33
C ASP A 385 -5.18 -13.21 -6.29
N LEU A 386 -4.60 -12.16 -5.72
CA LEU A 386 -4.17 -10.98 -6.47
C LEU A 386 -2.88 -11.21 -7.29
N SER A 387 -2.27 -12.40 -7.24
CA SER A 387 -1.03 -12.68 -7.99
C SER A 387 -1.21 -12.56 -9.50
N ALA A 388 -2.35 -12.99 -10.04
CA ALA A 388 -2.66 -12.84 -11.46
C ALA A 388 -3.03 -11.38 -11.83
N PHE A 389 -3.60 -10.63 -10.90
CA PHE A 389 -3.83 -9.19 -11.07
C PHE A 389 -2.51 -8.43 -11.14
N ASP A 390 -1.58 -8.72 -10.22
CA ASP A 390 -0.26 -8.08 -10.18
C ASP A 390 0.61 -8.43 -11.40
N ALA A 391 0.39 -9.61 -12.01
CA ALA A 391 1.14 -10.11 -13.16
C ALA A 391 0.60 -9.65 -14.53
N ALA A 392 -0.60 -9.08 -14.59
CA ALA A 392 -1.21 -8.68 -15.86
C ALA A 392 -0.68 -7.32 -16.36
N PRO A 393 -0.52 -7.12 -17.68
CA PRO A 393 -0.24 -5.81 -18.25
C PRO A 393 -1.33 -4.81 -17.83
N LYS A 394 -0.98 -3.59 -17.45
CA LYS A 394 -2.00 -2.57 -17.18
C LYS A 394 -2.80 -2.30 -18.47
N PRO A 395 -4.14 -2.18 -18.42
CA PRO A 395 -4.96 -2.10 -19.63
C PRO A 395 -4.50 -0.97 -20.55
N VAL A 396 -4.31 -1.30 -21.83
CA VAL A 396 -4.19 -0.34 -22.93
C VAL A 396 -5.57 -0.19 -23.55
N LYS A 397 -5.98 1.05 -23.85
CA LYS A 397 -7.29 1.40 -24.43
C LYS A 397 -7.66 0.49 -25.60
N VAL A 398 -8.80 -0.21 -25.48
CA VAL A 398 -9.49 -0.86 -26.60
C VAL A 398 -10.97 -0.46 -26.51
N GLY A 399 -11.43 0.37 -27.45
CA GLY A 399 -12.86 0.68 -27.61
C GLY A 399 -13.51 -0.34 -28.57
N PRO A 400 -14.78 -0.73 -28.37
CA PRO A 400 -15.46 -1.66 -29.28
C PRO A 400 -16.08 -0.96 -30.51
N ALA A 401 -16.30 -1.75 -31.57
CA ALA A 401 -16.92 -1.34 -32.83
C ALA A 401 -18.47 -1.38 -32.80
N VAL A 402 -19.06 -0.73 -33.80
CA VAL A 402 -20.49 -0.35 -33.93
C VAL A 402 -21.45 -1.54 -34.06
N GLY A 403 -22.44 -1.62 -33.16
CA GLY A 403 -23.77 -2.24 -33.37
C GLY A 403 -24.02 -3.66 -32.83
N ALA A 404 -24.74 -3.79 -31.69
CA ALA A 404 -25.58 -4.96 -31.35
C ALA A 404 -26.38 -4.73 -30.05
N THR A 405 -27.59 -5.31 -29.97
CA THR A 405 -28.72 -4.93 -29.09
C THR A 405 -29.02 -5.87 -27.90
N SER A 406 -29.59 -5.24 -26.85
CA SER A 406 -30.22 -5.65 -25.56
C SER A 406 -31.02 -6.98 -25.41
N GLU A 407 -31.03 -7.60 -24.20
CA GLU A 407 -32.24 -7.78 -23.31
C GLU A 407 -32.02 -8.50 -21.93
N LYS A 408 -33.03 -8.43 -21.02
CA LYS A 408 -33.05 -8.47 -19.52
C LYS A 408 -33.90 -9.64 -18.87
N PRO A 409 -33.67 -10.04 -17.58
CA PRO A 409 -34.77 -10.05 -16.54
C PRO A 409 -34.31 -9.85 -15.04
N THR A 410 -34.87 -8.95 -14.19
CA THR A 410 -36.01 -8.93 -13.18
C THR A 410 -35.77 -9.43 -11.71
N TYR A 411 -36.27 -8.68 -10.69
CA TYR A 411 -35.98 -8.74 -9.22
C TYR A 411 -37.25 -8.76 -8.31
N ASN A 412 -37.21 -9.42 -7.13
CA ASN A 412 -38.37 -9.72 -6.26
C ASN A 412 -38.53 -8.76 -5.05
N ALA A 413 -39.58 -7.95 -5.09
CA ALA A 413 -39.92 -6.92 -4.11
C ALA A 413 -40.45 -7.41 -2.75
N ALA A 414 -40.88 -8.68 -2.63
CA ALA A 414 -41.53 -9.17 -1.41
C ALA A 414 -40.54 -9.26 -0.23
N GLN A 415 -39.29 -9.62 -0.51
CA GLN A 415 -38.25 -9.77 0.51
C GLN A 415 -37.77 -8.43 1.06
N VAL A 416 -37.80 -7.39 0.22
CA VAL A 416 -37.48 -6.02 0.63
C VAL A 416 -38.54 -5.49 1.59
N LYS A 417 -39.82 -5.80 1.36
CA LYS A 417 -40.93 -5.38 2.21
C LYS A 417 -40.88 -6.02 3.62
N ALA A 418 -40.48 -7.28 3.71
CA ALA A 418 -40.36 -7.99 4.99
C ALA A 418 -39.24 -7.42 5.88
N ASN A 419 -38.15 -6.94 5.28
CA ASN A 419 -37.03 -6.34 6.02
C ASN A 419 -37.38 -4.93 6.53
N ALA A 420 -38.16 -4.15 5.78
CA ALA A 420 -38.64 -2.83 6.21
C ALA A 420 -39.64 -2.91 7.39
N ALA A 421 -40.52 -3.92 7.41
CA ALA A 421 -41.48 -4.11 8.50
C ALA A 421 -40.82 -4.47 9.84
N LYS A 422 -39.67 -5.15 9.82
CA LYS A 422 -38.89 -5.48 11.02
C LYS A 422 -38.21 -4.25 11.64
N ASP A 423 -37.78 -3.31 10.81
CA ASP A 423 -37.12 -2.07 11.26
C ASP A 423 -38.13 -1.09 11.90
N ALA A 424 -39.35 -0.99 11.34
CA ALA A 424 -40.42 -0.12 11.84
C ALA A 424 -40.95 -0.49 13.23
N LEU A 425 -40.80 -1.75 13.67
CA LEU A 425 -41.22 -2.21 15.00
C LEU A 425 -40.21 -1.89 16.10
N VAL A 426 -38.94 -1.65 15.74
CA VAL A 426 -37.85 -1.39 16.70
C VAL A 426 -37.66 0.11 16.95
N ASN A 427 -38.11 0.95 16.01
CA ASN A 427 -37.96 2.41 16.07
C ASN A 427 -39.28 3.15 15.74
N PRO A 428 -40.21 3.36 16.69
CA PRO A 428 -41.43 4.11 16.41
C PRO A 428 -41.17 5.62 16.35
N VAL A 429 -41.60 6.26 15.26
CA VAL A 429 -41.55 7.72 15.10
C VAL A 429 -42.71 8.36 15.89
N GLN A 430 -42.41 9.36 16.73
CA GLN A 430 -43.46 10.19 17.33
C GLN A 430 -44.04 11.15 16.29
N ALA A 431 -45.37 11.17 16.17
CA ALA A 431 -46.07 12.12 15.30
C ALA A 431 -46.03 13.53 15.91
N ALA A 432 -45.33 14.46 15.24
CA ALA A 432 -45.50 15.88 15.46
C ALA A 432 -46.56 16.42 14.49
N ASN A 433 -47.70 16.86 15.03
CA ASN A 433 -48.68 17.65 14.27
C ASN A 433 -48.06 19.00 13.92
N SER A 434 -47.67 19.20 12.66
CA SER A 434 -47.32 20.54 12.16
C SER A 434 -48.17 20.89 10.94
N THR A 435 -48.85 22.03 11.05
CA THR A 435 -49.62 22.65 9.98
C THR A 435 -48.67 23.47 9.09
N ILE A 436 -48.82 23.31 7.77
CA ILE A 436 -48.00 23.99 6.75
C ILE A 436 -48.26 25.51 6.82
N LYS A 437 -47.22 26.30 7.09
CA LYS A 437 -47.22 27.77 6.91
C LYS A 437 -46.51 28.13 5.60
N ALA A 438 -47.00 29.17 4.92
CA ALA A 438 -46.37 29.72 3.71
C ALA A 438 -44.95 30.25 4.00
N ARG A 439 -44.05 30.17 3.01
CA ARG A 439 -42.62 30.51 3.15
C ARG A 439 -42.40 32.01 3.33
N ASP A 440 -41.61 32.37 4.34
CA ASP A 440 -41.12 33.74 4.55
C ASP A 440 -39.78 33.93 3.83
N LEU A 441 -39.75 34.82 2.83
CA LEU A 441 -38.58 35.09 1.98
C LEU A 441 -37.84 36.38 2.36
N THR A 442 -38.28 37.09 3.40
CA THR A 442 -37.79 38.45 3.71
C THR A 442 -36.32 38.54 4.11
N GLY A 443 -35.65 37.42 4.43
CA GLY A 443 -34.24 37.38 4.82
C GLY A 443 -33.29 36.61 3.90
N CYS A 444 -33.73 36.23 2.69
CA CYS A 444 -32.89 35.59 1.66
C CYS A 444 -32.22 36.66 0.77
N THR A 445 -30.94 36.94 0.96
CA THR A 445 -30.23 38.02 0.25
C THR A 445 -29.12 37.56 -0.69
N GLN A 446 -28.61 36.34 -0.52
CA GLN A 446 -27.52 35.79 -1.33
C GLN A 446 -28.06 34.72 -2.29
N THR A 447 -28.00 34.99 -3.60
CA THR A 447 -28.47 34.09 -4.65
C THR A 447 -27.42 33.04 -5.00
N GLU A 448 -27.83 31.78 -5.13
CA GLU A 448 -27.01 30.72 -5.71
C GLU A 448 -27.09 30.74 -7.25
N PRO A 449 -26.14 30.11 -7.97
CA PRO A 449 -26.26 29.91 -9.40
C PRO A 449 -27.57 29.19 -9.75
N GLN A 450 -28.40 29.84 -10.56
CA GLN A 450 -29.70 29.29 -10.94
C GLN A 450 -29.52 28.13 -11.93
N GLY A 451 -30.26 27.05 -11.68
CA GLY A 451 -30.31 25.90 -12.57
C GLY A 451 -31.28 26.12 -13.72
N ALA A 452 -31.06 25.41 -14.82
CA ALA A 452 -31.84 25.55 -16.06
C ALA A 452 -33.05 24.59 -16.14
N GLY A 453 -33.28 23.77 -15.12
CA GLY A 453 -34.39 22.82 -15.07
C GLY A 453 -35.69 23.43 -14.51
N PRO A 454 -36.84 22.81 -14.77
CA PRO A 454 -38.11 23.30 -14.24
C PRO A 454 -38.17 23.10 -12.73
N VAL A 455 -38.97 23.91 -12.04
CA VAL A 455 -39.21 23.82 -10.59
C VAL A 455 -40.63 23.35 -10.36
N SER A 456 -40.79 22.38 -9.48
CA SER A 456 -42.11 21.82 -9.14
C SER A 456 -43.02 22.83 -8.47
N SER A 457 -44.32 22.68 -8.68
CA SER A 457 -45.35 23.48 -8.03
C SER A 457 -46.41 22.55 -7.40
N PRO A 458 -46.55 22.51 -6.06
CA PRO A 458 -45.80 23.30 -5.06
C PRO A 458 -44.32 22.90 -5.00
N ASP A 459 -43.44 23.87 -4.72
CA ASP A 459 -42.00 23.63 -4.63
C ASP A 459 -41.66 22.87 -3.34
N SER A 460 -41.93 21.57 -3.27
CA SER A 460 -41.58 20.71 -2.12
C SER A 460 -40.71 19.54 -2.57
N TYR A 461 -40.05 18.89 -1.61
CA TYR A 461 -39.34 17.64 -1.88
C TYR A 461 -40.29 16.56 -2.40
N ASP A 462 -41.43 16.35 -1.72
CA ASP A 462 -42.38 15.30 -2.11
C ASP A 462 -42.92 15.53 -3.52
N GLN A 463 -43.25 16.79 -3.86
CA GLN A 463 -43.70 17.12 -5.20
C GLN A 463 -42.57 16.92 -6.21
N PHE A 464 -41.34 17.35 -5.92
CA PHE A 464 -40.19 17.15 -6.82
C PHE A 464 -39.98 15.67 -7.16
N MET A 465 -40.15 14.78 -6.18
CA MET A 465 -39.98 13.33 -6.37
C MET A 465 -41.13 12.65 -7.12
N SER A 466 -42.30 13.29 -7.22
CA SER A 466 -43.50 12.72 -7.88
C SER A 466 -43.98 13.50 -9.10
N ASP A 467 -43.24 14.53 -9.51
CA ASP A 467 -43.63 15.41 -10.61
C ASP A 467 -43.33 14.77 -11.96
N ALA A 468 -44.39 14.38 -12.67
CA ALA A 468 -44.30 13.71 -13.97
C ALA A 468 -43.54 14.51 -15.04
N GLN A 469 -43.31 15.81 -14.83
CA GLN A 469 -42.50 16.60 -15.75
C GLN A 469 -41.04 16.14 -15.82
N TYR A 470 -40.45 15.68 -14.71
CA TYR A 470 -39.07 15.19 -14.72
C TYR A 470 -39.01 13.82 -15.39
N ASP A 471 -40.00 12.97 -15.13
CA ASP A 471 -40.14 11.68 -15.80
C ASP A 471 -40.25 11.89 -17.31
N ALA A 472 -41.06 12.86 -17.76
CA ALA A 472 -41.18 13.19 -19.18
C ALA A 472 -39.85 13.66 -19.79
N ILE A 473 -39.05 14.47 -19.08
CA ILE A 473 -37.73 14.92 -19.54
C ILE A 473 -36.76 13.75 -19.66
N ALA A 474 -36.69 12.88 -18.64
CA ALA A 474 -35.80 11.73 -18.63
C ALA A 474 -36.21 10.67 -19.68
N ASN A 475 -37.52 10.45 -19.86
CA ASN A 475 -38.06 9.49 -20.82
C ASN A 475 -37.89 9.93 -22.28
N ASN A 476 -37.94 11.24 -22.56
CA ASN A 476 -37.78 11.77 -23.92
C ASN A 476 -36.30 12.01 -24.32
N ALA A 477 -35.35 11.86 -23.39
CA ALA A 477 -33.94 12.06 -23.67
C ALA A 477 -33.40 10.97 -24.61
N ALA A 478 -32.71 11.39 -25.68
CA ALA A 478 -32.14 10.47 -26.65
C ALA A 478 -30.93 9.73 -26.09
N THR A 479 -30.77 8.44 -26.42
CA THR A 479 -29.55 7.70 -26.12
C THR A 479 -28.47 8.06 -27.14
N PRO A 480 -27.28 8.53 -26.73
CA PRO A 480 -26.26 8.98 -27.67
C PRO A 480 -25.62 7.85 -28.48
N GLN A 481 -25.20 8.15 -29.72
CA GLN A 481 -24.65 7.14 -30.63
C GLN A 481 -23.34 6.56 -30.07
N GLY A 482 -23.23 5.23 -30.01
CA GLY A 482 -22.06 4.54 -29.44
C GLY A 482 -22.15 4.30 -27.93
N TYR A 483 -23.22 4.76 -27.28
CA TYR A 483 -23.53 4.49 -25.88
C TYR A 483 -24.79 3.63 -25.76
N THR A 484 -24.78 2.72 -24.78
CA THR A 484 -25.96 1.91 -24.46
C THR A 484 -26.62 2.45 -23.21
N GLN A 485 -27.94 2.65 -23.27
CA GLN A 485 -28.72 3.11 -22.13
C GLN A 485 -28.80 2.05 -21.05
N SER A 486 -28.13 2.30 -19.94
CA SER A 486 -28.04 1.39 -18.79
C SER A 486 -29.32 1.41 -17.93
N PHE A 487 -29.88 2.59 -17.75
CA PHE A 487 -31.10 2.86 -16.99
C PHE A 487 -31.70 4.18 -17.47
N GLN A 488 -32.98 4.38 -17.19
CA GLN A 488 -33.75 5.58 -17.50
C GLN A 488 -34.70 5.83 -16.35
N ASP A 489 -35.00 7.10 -16.11
CA ASP A 489 -36.11 7.51 -15.25
C ASP A 489 -36.10 6.87 -13.85
N LEU A 490 -34.93 6.93 -13.21
CA LEU A 490 -34.76 6.48 -11.83
C LEU A 490 -34.73 7.69 -10.90
N ALA A 491 -35.32 7.52 -9.72
CA ALA A 491 -35.39 8.51 -8.65
C ALA A 491 -34.06 8.65 -7.88
N GLY A 492 -32.96 8.84 -8.61
CA GLY A 492 -31.62 9.01 -8.05
C GLY A 492 -30.52 9.05 -9.11
N SER A 493 -29.41 9.70 -8.76
CA SER A 493 -28.18 9.64 -9.56
C SER A 493 -27.45 8.30 -9.35
N VAL A 494 -26.58 7.95 -10.28
CA VAL A 494 -25.65 6.84 -10.05
C VAL A 494 -24.73 7.20 -8.88
N GLU A 495 -24.56 6.24 -7.98
CA GLU A 495 -23.56 6.25 -6.93
C GLU A 495 -22.77 4.95 -7.01
N GLY A 496 -21.45 5.05 -6.90
CA GLY A 496 -20.60 3.88 -6.85
C GLY A 496 -19.13 4.21 -7.00
N PRO A 497 -18.28 3.16 -7.05
CA PRO A 497 -16.91 3.29 -7.49
C PRO A 497 -16.73 4.13 -8.80
N GLY A 498 -15.51 4.50 -9.19
CA GLY A 498 -15.23 4.91 -10.58
C GLY A 498 -15.75 6.28 -11.07
N TYR A 499 -16.36 7.10 -10.23
CA TYR A 499 -16.76 8.48 -10.56
C TYR A 499 -15.56 9.33 -11.05
N GLN A 500 -15.72 10.03 -12.17
CA GLN A 500 -14.66 10.79 -12.85
C GLN A 500 -14.87 12.31 -12.83
N GLY A 501 -16.09 12.78 -12.55
CA GLY A 501 -16.38 14.21 -12.51
C GLY A 501 -17.85 14.55 -12.80
N LEU A 502 -18.19 15.83 -12.59
CA LEU A 502 -19.53 16.38 -12.72
C LEU A 502 -19.52 17.67 -13.53
N TYR A 503 -20.48 17.79 -14.43
CA TYR A 503 -20.77 18.99 -15.20
C TYR A 503 -22.20 19.42 -14.95
N THR A 504 -22.43 20.74 -14.83
CA THR A 504 -23.78 21.30 -14.82
C THR A 504 -24.15 21.73 -16.24
N LEU A 505 -25.29 21.28 -16.73
CA LEU A 505 -25.76 21.50 -18.09
C LEU A 505 -26.85 22.58 -18.12
N GLN A 506 -26.96 23.25 -19.26
CA GLN A 506 -28.02 24.23 -19.53
C GLN A 506 -29.32 23.57 -20.04
N ALA A 507 -29.27 22.29 -20.39
CA ALA A 507 -30.41 21.48 -20.79
C ALA A 507 -30.17 20.01 -20.38
N PHE A 508 -31.23 19.18 -20.37
CA PHE A 508 -31.09 17.73 -20.19
C PHE A 508 -30.52 17.12 -21.48
N ASP A 509 -29.22 17.32 -21.72
CA ASP A 509 -28.55 16.98 -22.97
C ASP A 509 -27.57 15.81 -22.79
N THR A 510 -28.04 14.64 -23.20
CA THR A 510 -27.27 13.40 -23.19
C THR A 510 -26.15 13.40 -24.22
N ILE A 511 -26.32 14.04 -25.38
CA ILE A 511 -25.29 14.16 -26.41
C ILE A 511 -24.14 15.03 -25.90
N LYS A 512 -24.46 16.12 -25.19
CA LYS A 512 -23.43 16.97 -24.59
C LYS A 512 -22.65 16.23 -23.50
N CYS A 513 -23.34 15.43 -22.70
CA CYS A 513 -22.70 14.60 -21.68
C CYS A 513 -21.82 13.50 -22.30
N GLN A 514 -22.25 12.90 -23.43
CA GLN A 514 -21.41 12.04 -24.25
C GLN A 514 -20.12 12.75 -24.66
N GLN A 515 -20.20 13.97 -25.21
CA GLN A 515 -18.99 14.69 -25.67
C GLN A 515 -17.97 14.88 -24.54
N TYR A 516 -18.43 15.10 -23.31
CA TYR A 516 -17.55 15.17 -22.14
C TYR A 516 -16.93 13.81 -21.78
N CYS A 517 -17.70 12.72 -21.90
CA CYS A 517 -17.20 11.38 -21.68
C CYS A 517 -16.19 10.97 -22.75
N ASP A 518 -16.47 11.22 -24.04
CA ASP A 518 -15.59 10.92 -25.16
C ASP A 518 -14.26 11.69 -25.09
N ALA A 519 -14.28 12.93 -24.60
CA ALA A 519 -13.09 13.74 -24.40
C ALA A 519 -12.28 13.35 -23.15
N ALA A 520 -12.86 12.59 -22.22
CA ALA A 520 -12.21 12.24 -20.97
C ALA A 520 -11.22 11.06 -21.15
N PRO A 521 -10.06 11.07 -20.46
CA PRO A 521 -9.03 10.04 -20.64
C PRO A 521 -9.50 8.61 -20.33
N VAL A 522 -10.41 8.46 -19.36
CA VAL A 522 -10.94 7.18 -18.86
C VAL A 522 -12.42 7.35 -18.49
N CYS A 523 -13.32 7.39 -19.49
CA CYS A 523 -14.76 7.39 -19.27
C CYS A 523 -15.43 6.29 -20.08
N TYR A 524 -16.15 5.43 -19.39
CA TYR A 524 -16.86 4.27 -19.97
C TYR A 524 -18.38 4.43 -19.88
N GLY A 525 -18.90 5.38 -19.10
CA GLY A 525 -20.32 5.69 -19.04
C GLY A 525 -20.57 7.06 -18.42
N PHE A 526 -21.76 7.60 -18.61
CA PHE A 526 -22.17 8.85 -17.96
C PHE A 526 -23.63 8.75 -17.49
N ASN A 527 -23.99 9.59 -16.53
CA ASN A 527 -25.36 9.71 -16.03
C ASN A 527 -25.79 11.18 -16.07
N VAL A 528 -26.89 11.45 -16.79
CA VAL A 528 -27.55 12.76 -16.74
C VAL A 528 -28.74 12.68 -15.78
N PHE A 529 -28.85 13.61 -14.83
CA PHE A 529 -29.94 13.65 -13.86
C PHE A 529 -30.33 15.08 -13.50
N MET A 530 -31.48 15.23 -12.83
CA MET A 530 -32.01 16.50 -12.34
C MET A 530 -31.82 16.58 -10.83
N GLU A 531 -31.20 17.65 -10.35
CA GLU A 531 -30.89 17.88 -8.94
C GLU A 531 -31.65 19.12 -8.43
N ARG A 532 -32.36 18.99 -7.30
CA ARG A 532 -33.02 20.11 -6.62
C ARG A 532 -32.04 20.78 -5.66
N ASN A 533 -31.71 22.04 -5.90
CA ASN A 533 -30.78 22.85 -5.09
C ASN A 533 -31.52 24.07 -4.51
N PRO A 534 -31.03 24.69 -3.42
CA PRO A 534 -31.59 25.95 -2.97
C PRO A 534 -31.22 27.08 -3.95
N ALA A 535 -32.18 27.95 -4.26
CA ALA A 535 -31.97 29.11 -5.14
C ALA A 535 -31.24 30.27 -4.42
N TYR A 536 -31.19 30.22 -3.09
CA TYR A 536 -30.50 31.18 -2.23
C TYR A 536 -29.70 30.42 -1.17
N THR A 537 -28.58 30.99 -0.73
CA THR A 537 -27.76 30.39 0.32
C THR A 537 -28.58 30.25 1.60
N PRO A 538 -28.81 29.01 2.12
CA PRO A 538 -29.58 28.82 3.34
C PRO A 538 -28.89 29.50 4.53
N SER A 539 -29.66 30.21 5.36
CA SER A 539 -29.13 30.90 6.53
C SER A 539 -30.19 31.05 7.63
N ASN A 540 -29.83 31.59 8.79
CA ASN A 540 -30.78 31.81 9.89
C ASN A 540 -31.91 32.80 9.53
N SER A 541 -31.68 33.70 8.56
CA SER A 541 -32.69 34.60 8.01
C SER A 541 -33.37 34.03 6.74
N CYS A 542 -32.89 32.90 6.22
CA CYS A 542 -33.35 32.24 5.01
C CYS A 542 -33.41 30.73 5.25
N THR A 543 -34.32 30.30 6.13
CA THR A 543 -34.35 28.94 6.69
C THR A 543 -34.95 27.91 5.74
N ASN A 544 -35.75 28.34 4.77
CA ASN A 544 -36.34 27.47 3.75
C ASN A 544 -36.43 28.19 2.39
N PRO A 545 -35.29 28.42 1.72
CA PRO A 545 -35.27 29.12 0.44
C PRO A 545 -36.06 28.36 -0.63
N PRO A 546 -36.59 29.05 -1.64
CA PRO A 546 -37.08 28.43 -2.87
C PRO A 546 -35.99 27.57 -3.50
N SER A 547 -36.39 26.51 -4.21
CA SER A 547 -35.44 25.67 -4.93
C SER A 547 -35.27 26.09 -6.39
N THR A 548 -34.17 25.63 -6.98
CA THR A 548 -33.89 25.62 -8.40
C THR A 548 -33.50 24.20 -8.81
N THR A 549 -33.78 23.82 -10.05
CA THR A 549 -33.41 22.49 -10.56
C THR A 549 -32.22 22.59 -11.51
N ASN A 550 -31.16 21.82 -11.26
CA ASN A 550 -29.98 21.73 -12.11
C ASN A 550 -29.98 20.44 -12.92
N TYR A 551 -29.61 20.53 -14.20
CA TYR A 551 -29.23 19.36 -14.97
C TYR A 551 -27.77 19.03 -14.70
N LYS A 552 -27.50 17.80 -14.29
CA LYS A 552 -26.18 17.31 -13.91
C LYS A 552 -25.76 16.19 -14.84
N CYS A 553 -24.50 16.18 -15.24
CA CYS A 553 -23.87 15.14 -16.04
C CYS A 553 -22.67 14.61 -15.28
N THR A 554 -22.69 13.34 -14.89
CA THR A 554 -21.56 12.69 -14.21
C THR A 554 -20.90 11.68 -15.11
N LEU A 555 -19.57 11.65 -15.08
CA LEU A 555 -18.75 10.73 -15.87
C LEU A 555 -18.28 9.57 -15.00
N TRP A 556 -18.19 8.37 -15.59
CA TRP A 556 -17.90 7.14 -14.86
C TRP A 556 -16.89 6.27 -15.60
N GLY A 557 -15.90 5.79 -14.85
CA GLY A 557 -14.85 4.88 -15.25
C GLY A 557 -15.29 3.40 -15.28
N TYR A 558 -16.58 3.11 -15.05
CA TYR A 558 -17.20 1.82 -15.36
C TYR A 558 -18.73 1.96 -15.44
N ILE A 559 -19.38 0.92 -15.96
CA ILE A 559 -20.84 0.85 -16.12
C ILE A 559 -21.43 -0.28 -15.26
N LYS A 560 -22.52 -0.02 -14.55
CA LYS A 560 -23.34 -1.05 -13.89
C LYS A 560 -24.40 -1.53 -14.90
N ASN A 561 -24.26 -2.73 -15.49
CA ASN A 561 -25.22 -3.28 -16.47
C ASN A 561 -25.50 -4.79 -16.32
N ALA A 562 -26.51 -5.25 -17.09
CA ALA A 562 -27.21 -6.55 -17.10
C ALA A 562 -26.34 -7.83 -17.12
N PRO A 563 -26.90 -9.02 -16.79
CA PRO A 563 -26.15 -10.28 -16.76
C PRO A 563 -25.41 -10.58 -18.08
N PRO A 564 -24.17 -11.08 -18.03
CA PRO A 564 -23.37 -11.37 -19.22
C PRO A 564 -23.94 -12.54 -20.05
N ALA A 565 -23.46 -12.71 -21.28
CA ALA A 565 -23.88 -13.82 -22.14
C ALA A 565 -23.40 -15.19 -21.63
N SER A 566 -24.15 -16.25 -21.96
CA SER A 566 -23.73 -17.65 -21.82
C SER A 566 -22.47 -17.94 -22.64
N GLN A 567 -21.68 -18.94 -22.23
CA GLN A 567 -20.41 -19.28 -22.88
C GLN A 567 -20.50 -20.65 -23.55
N SER A 568 -19.94 -20.79 -24.76
CA SER A 568 -19.99 -22.04 -25.51
C SER A 568 -19.33 -23.19 -24.74
N GLY A 569 -20.03 -24.32 -24.61
CA GLY A 569 -19.57 -25.47 -23.82
C GLY A 569 -19.79 -25.32 -22.31
N PHE A 570 -20.39 -24.22 -21.83
CA PHE A 570 -20.70 -24.01 -20.42
C PHE A 570 -22.19 -23.68 -20.19
N THR A 571 -22.76 -24.27 -19.15
CA THR A 571 -24.05 -23.93 -18.55
C THR A 571 -23.90 -22.72 -17.60
N GLY A 572 -24.71 -21.67 -17.78
CA GLY A 572 -24.63 -20.41 -17.03
C GLY A 572 -25.01 -19.19 -17.90
N PRO A 573 -24.92 -17.94 -17.40
CA PRO A 573 -24.37 -17.55 -16.10
C PRO A 573 -25.34 -17.73 -14.92
N ALA A 574 -24.86 -18.29 -13.82
CA ALA A 574 -25.54 -18.19 -12.53
C ALA A 574 -25.03 -16.93 -11.79
N PRO A 575 -25.91 -16.07 -11.23
CA PRO A 575 -25.49 -14.86 -10.52
C PRO A 575 -24.98 -15.16 -9.11
N PHE A 576 -23.79 -14.65 -8.80
CA PHE A 576 -23.13 -14.74 -7.49
C PHE A 576 -23.01 -13.36 -6.84
N GLY A 577 -22.98 -13.33 -5.50
CA GLY A 577 -22.90 -12.09 -4.73
C GLY A 577 -21.47 -11.58 -4.50
N GLY A 578 -20.48 -12.43 -4.76
CA GLY A 578 -19.06 -12.23 -4.50
C GLY A 578 -18.25 -13.36 -5.17
N SER A 579 -16.96 -13.45 -4.86
CA SER A 579 -16.11 -14.53 -5.35
C SER A 579 -16.41 -15.85 -4.63
N ILE A 580 -16.27 -16.96 -5.35
CA ILE A 580 -16.39 -18.30 -4.77
C ILE A 580 -15.20 -18.59 -3.84
N GLN A 581 -15.50 -19.17 -2.68
CA GLN A 581 -14.54 -19.69 -1.69
C GLN A 581 -14.83 -21.18 -1.50
N ALA A 582 -14.14 -22.00 -2.29
CA ALA A 582 -14.41 -23.42 -2.39
C ALA A 582 -13.24 -24.28 -1.88
N PRO A 583 -13.50 -25.34 -1.10
CA PRO A 583 -12.47 -26.27 -0.66
C PRO A 583 -12.05 -27.23 -1.78
N ASN A 584 -10.74 -27.51 -1.86
CA ASN A 584 -10.14 -28.65 -2.59
C ASN A 584 -10.61 -28.82 -4.04
N SER A 585 -10.79 -27.71 -4.75
CA SER A 585 -11.20 -27.71 -6.17
C SER A 585 -10.64 -26.53 -6.94
N TYR A 586 -10.03 -25.55 -6.28
CA TYR A 586 -9.46 -24.38 -6.92
C TYR A 586 -8.14 -24.76 -7.58
N ILE A 587 -8.03 -24.48 -8.88
CA ILE A 587 -6.87 -24.85 -9.71
C ILE A 587 -6.12 -23.61 -10.23
N GLY A 588 -6.69 -22.43 -10.04
CA GLY A 588 -5.99 -21.19 -10.25
C GLY A 588 -6.88 -20.03 -10.65
N VAL A 589 -6.20 -18.94 -10.97
CA VAL A 589 -6.80 -17.68 -11.40
C VAL A 589 -6.20 -17.23 -12.72
N LYS A 590 -7.00 -16.55 -13.53
CA LYS A 590 -6.54 -15.60 -14.53
C LYS A 590 -7.15 -14.23 -14.29
N PHE A 591 -6.40 -13.19 -14.61
CA PHE A 591 -6.91 -11.83 -14.61
C PHE A 591 -6.60 -11.20 -15.97
N PHE A 592 -7.61 -10.56 -16.54
CA PHE A 592 -7.56 -9.93 -17.85
C PHE A 592 -7.89 -8.44 -17.69
N PRO A 593 -6.94 -7.54 -17.99
CA PRO A 593 -7.16 -6.11 -17.91
C PRO A 593 -8.13 -5.67 -19.01
N GLY A 594 -9.03 -4.74 -18.70
CA GLY A 594 -9.99 -4.20 -19.67
C GLY A 594 -11.46 -4.41 -19.29
N PRO A 595 -12.40 -4.36 -20.24
CA PRO A 595 -13.82 -4.52 -19.93
C PRO A 595 -14.11 -5.92 -19.39
N TYR A 596 -15.16 -6.03 -18.58
CA TYR A 596 -15.66 -7.31 -18.10
C TYR A 596 -16.10 -8.20 -19.25
N ASP A 597 -15.41 -9.33 -19.44
CA ASP A 597 -15.67 -10.30 -20.51
C ASP A 597 -15.47 -11.75 -20.01
N PRO A 598 -16.55 -12.47 -19.62
CA PRO A 598 -16.44 -13.85 -19.16
C PRO A 598 -16.03 -14.85 -20.26
N ALA A 599 -16.01 -14.46 -21.53
CA ALA A 599 -15.47 -15.30 -22.60
C ALA A 599 -13.97 -15.54 -22.43
N GLN A 600 -13.26 -14.56 -21.86
CA GLN A 600 -11.84 -14.71 -21.49
C GLN A 600 -11.66 -15.79 -20.41
N CYS A 601 -12.58 -15.89 -19.47
CA CYS A 601 -12.56 -16.92 -18.44
C CYS A 601 -12.89 -18.31 -18.99
N ALA A 602 -13.83 -18.42 -19.94
CA ALA A 602 -14.13 -19.68 -20.61
C ALA A 602 -12.92 -20.21 -21.41
N ALA A 603 -12.27 -19.33 -22.17
CA ALA A 603 -11.06 -19.66 -22.91
C ALA A 603 -9.91 -20.05 -21.96
N ALA A 604 -9.73 -19.33 -20.84
CA ALA A 604 -8.76 -19.67 -19.82
C ALA A 604 -9.02 -21.06 -19.21
N CYS A 605 -10.29 -21.36 -18.90
CA CYS A 605 -10.69 -22.65 -18.34
C CYS A 605 -10.35 -23.80 -19.31
N GLN A 606 -10.72 -23.68 -20.58
CA GLN A 606 -10.39 -24.69 -21.62
C GLN A 606 -8.89 -24.84 -21.83
N ALA A 607 -8.14 -23.73 -21.89
CA ALA A 607 -6.69 -23.76 -22.07
C ALA A 607 -5.97 -24.38 -20.86
N THR A 608 -6.45 -24.13 -19.63
CA THR A 608 -5.95 -24.78 -18.42
C THR A 608 -6.21 -26.29 -18.48
N THR A 609 -7.42 -26.72 -18.83
CA THR A 609 -7.73 -28.14 -19.01
C THR A 609 -6.81 -28.81 -20.04
N GLN A 610 -6.61 -28.19 -21.21
CA GLN A 610 -5.75 -28.73 -22.26
C GLN A 610 -4.30 -28.87 -21.80
N TYR A 611 -3.77 -27.84 -21.13
CA TYR A 611 -2.41 -27.89 -20.60
C TYR A 611 -2.24 -29.01 -19.58
N ASP A 612 -3.18 -29.15 -18.64
CA ASP A 612 -3.12 -30.18 -17.60
C ASP A 612 -3.33 -31.59 -18.19
N HIS A 613 -4.19 -31.74 -19.21
CA HIS A 613 -4.34 -32.97 -19.98
C HIS A 613 -3.02 -33.39 -20.66
N ASP A 614 -2.28 -32.43 -21.24
CA ASP A 614 -1.02 -32.69 -21.94
C ASP A 614 0.16 -32.93 -20.97
N HIS A 615 -0.01 -32.59 -19.69
CA HIS A 615 0.98 -32.78 -18.62
C HIS A 615 0.39 -33.57 -17.44
N PRO A 616 -0.08 -34.80 -17.66
CA PRO A 616 -0.74 -35.57 -16.61
C PRO A 616 0.24 -35.97 -15.52
N ARG A 617 -0.30 -36.22 -14.33
CA ARG A 617 0.45 -36.83 -13.23
C ARG A 617 0.92 -38.22 -13.63
N GLN A 618 1.84 -38.78 -12.84
CA GLN A 618 2.37 -40.13 -13.07
C GLN A 618 1.29 -41.22 -13.06
N ASP A 619 0.14 -40.97 -12.41
CA ASP A 619 -1.01 -41.87 -12.36
C ASP A 619 -2.01 -41.66 -13.53
N GLY A 620 -1.68 -40.80 -14.51
CA GLY A 620 -2.52 -40.49 -15.66
C GLY A 620 -3.67 -39.52 -15.38
N THR A 621 -3.73 -38.94 -14.17
CA THR A 621 -4.76 -37.97 -13.78
C THR A 621 -4.30 -36.53 -13.97
N TYR A 622 -5.24 -35.61 -14.15
CA TYR A 622 -5.00 -34.17 -14.27
C TYR A 622 -6.22 -33.38 -13.75
N ASP A 623 -6.03 -32.09 -13.46
CA ASP A 623 -7.09 -31.25 -12.90
C ASP A 623 -7.83 -30.47 -13.99
N ALA A 624 -8.86 -31.08 -14.57
CA ALA A 624 -9.67 -30.42 -15.59
C ALA A 624 -10.50 -29.25 -15.02
N CYS A 625 -10.54 -28.12 -15.72
CA CYS A 625 -11.40 -26.99 -15.37
C CYS A 625 -12.85 -27.27 -15.79
N ASN A 626 -13.70 -27.56 -14.80
CA ASN A 626 -15.11 -27.90 -14.97
C ASN A 626 -16.06 -26.78 -14.56
N PHE A 627 -15.54 -25.72 -13.92
CA PHE A 627 -16.30 -24.57 -13.48
C PHE A 627 -15.40 -23.34 -13.35
N PHE A 628 -15.91 -22.16 -13.69
CA PHE A 628 -15.24 -20.92 -13.37
C PHE A 628 -16.19 -19.87 -12.79
N ASN A 629 -15.68 -19.07 -11.87
CA ASN A 629 -16.31 -17.87 -11.37
C ASN A 629 -15.62 -16.64 -11.96
N SER A 630 -16.35 -15.89 -12.77
CA SER A 630 -15.92 -14.67 -13.43
C SER A 630 -16.50 -13.45 -12.70
N PHE A 631 -15.67 -12.47 -12.34
CA PHE A 631 -16.13 -11.23 -11.73
C PHE A 631 -15.23 -10.05 -12.08
N VAL A 632 -15.74 -8.83 -11.90
CA VAL A 632 -14.94 -7.61 -11.95
C VAL A 632 -14.22 -7.43 -10.64
N LEU A 633 -12.89 -7.41 -10.70
CA LEU A 633 -12.04 -7.00 -9.59
C LEU A 633 -11.83 -5.49 -9.66
N SER A 634 -12.17 -4.78 -8.57
CA SER A 634 -11.90 -3.35 -8.45
C SER A 634 -10.93 -3.09 -7.32
N GLU A 635 -9.87 -2.33 -7.58
CA GLU A 635 -8.94 -1.86 -6.55
C GLU A 635 -9.36 -0.45 -6.12
N ASN A 636 -9.62 -0.25 -4.83
CA ASN A 636 -10.09 1.02 -4.26
C ASN A 636 -11.20 1.64 -5.10
N ASN A 637 -12.23 0.84 -5.40
CA ASN A 637 -13.37 1.34 -6.15
C ASN A 637 -13.02 1.75 -7.61
N VAL A 638 -11.94 1.22 -8.19
CA VAL A 638 -11.59 1.38 -9.61
C VAL A 638 -11.53 0.00 -10.26
N PRO A 639 -12.44 -0.33 -11.19
CA PRO A 639 -12.40 -1.60 -11.91
C PRO A 639 -11.11 -1.76 -12.69
N GLN A 640 -10.50 -2.93 -12.51
CA GLN A 640 -9.22 -3.23 -13.11
C GLN A 640 -9.38 -4.16 -14.31
N GLY A 641 -10.34 -5.08 -14.25
CA GLY A 641 -10.55 -6.07 -15.31
C GLY A 641 -11.35 -7.29 -14.88
N THR A 642 -11.40 -8.26 -15.79
CA THR A 642 -12.08 -9.55 -15.61
C THR A 642 -11.19 -10.49 -14.81
N TYR A 643 -11.67 -10.92 -13.65
CA TYR A 643 -11.04 -11.89 -12.79
C TYR A 643 -11.75 -13.24 -12.95
N CYS A 644 -10.97 -14.31 -13.15
CA CYS A 644 -11.44 -15.65 -13.42
C CYS A 644 -10.87 -16.62 -12.39
N SER A 645 -11.68 -17.06 -11.41
CA SER A 645 -11.32 -18.20 -10.56
C SER A 645 -11.73 -19.50 -11.24
N LEU A 646 -10.83 -20.48 -11.33
CA LEU A 646 -11.04 -21.76 -12.04
C LEU A 646 -11.12 -22.92 -11.05
N TYR A 647 -12.02 -23.87 -11.29
CA TYR A 647 -12.27 -25.01 -10.41
C TYR A 647 -12.51 -26.34 -11.13
N THR A 648 -12.16 -27.44 -10.47
CA THR A 648 -12.40 -28.82 -10.96
C THR A 648 -13.83 -29.32 -10.84
N LYS A 649 -14.72 -28.56 -10.18
CA LYS A 649 -16.15 -28.89 -10.05
C LYS A 649 -17.01 -27.66 -9.85
N ALA A 650 -18.29 -27.79 -10.19
CA ALA A 650 -19.28 -26.72 -10.03
C ALA A 650 -19.59 -26.41 -8.56
N TRP A 651 -19.89 -25.13 -8.31
CA TRP A 651 -20.29 -24.64 -7.00
C TRP A 651 -21.52 -23.74 -7.08
N ASP A 652 -22.40 -23.85 -6.09
CA ASP A 652 -23.59 -23.02 -5.98
C ASP A 652 -23.33 -21.73 -5.17
N LYS A 653 -24.35 -20.85 -5.13
CA LYS A 653 -24.24 -19.51 -4.56
C LYS A 653 -23.87 -19.48 -3.08
N SER A 654 -24.08 -20.56 -2.33
CA SER A 654 -23.70 -20.64 -0.91
C SER A 654 -22.19 -20.49 -0.69
N TYR A 655 -21.37 -20.78 -1.70
CA TYR A 655 -19.91 -20.63 -1.64
C TYR A 655 -19.42 -19.24 -2.09
N SER A 656 -20.30 -18.35 -2.55
CA SER A 656 -19.97 -16.98 -2.96
C SER A 656 -19.95 -16.04 -1.75
N THR A 657 -18.99 -16.25 -0.86
CA THR A 657 -18.96 -15.58 0.45
C THR A 657 -18.05 -14.36 0.51
N ASN A 658 -17.15 -14.16 -0.47
CA ASN A 658 -16.20 -13.05 -0.46
C ASN A 658 -16.63 -11.93 -1.41
N VAL A 659 -17.20 -10.85 -0.85
CA VAL A 659 -17.64 -9.67 -1.63
C VAL A 659 -16.53 -8.62 -1.80
N GLY A 660 -15.38 -8.83 -1.17
CA GLY A 660 -14.21 -7.97 -1.25
C GLY A 660 -13.27 -8.17 -0.05
N GLN A 661 -12.02 -7.79 -0.23
CA GLN A 661 -10.96 -8.00 0.76
C GLN A 661 -9.96 -6.86 0.79
N TYR A 662 -9.26 -6.71 1.91
CA TYR A 662 -8.18 -5.73 2.05
C TYR A 662 -6.81 -6.37 1.80
N ARG A 663 -5.94 -5.65 1.09
CA ARG A 663 -4.49 -5.90 1.08
C ARG A 663 -3.81 -4.58 1.44
N GLY A 664 -3.35 -4.46 2.69
CA GLY A 664 -2.87 -3.19 3.22
C GLY A 664 -4.00 -2.16 3.31
N SER A 665 -3.82 -0.98 2.69
CA SER A 665 -4.86 0.06 2.62
C SER A 665 -5.82 -0.12 1.45
N ASP A 666 -5.50 -1.00 0.51
CA ASP A 666 -6.24 -1.11 -0.74
C ASP A 666 -7.37 -2.12 -0.57
N TYR A 667 -8.60 -1.67 -0.86
CA TYR A 667 -9.79 -2.50 -0.82
C TYR A 667 -10.09 -3.06 -2.21
N TYR A 668 -10.06 -4.38 -2.34
CA TYR A 668 -10.38 -5.08 -3.56
C TYR A 668 -11.83 -5.55 -3.49
N SER A 669 -12.73 -4.91 -4.23
CA SER A 669 -14.15 -5.27 -4.25
C SER A 669 -14.49 -6.17 -5.42
N VAL A 670 -15.46 -7.06 -5.20
CA VAL A 670 -16.00 -7.95 -6.21
C VAL A 670 -17.32 -7.38 -6.70
N SER A 671 -17.47 -7.26 -8.02
CA SER A 671 -18.74 -6.89 -8.64
C SER A 671 -18.96 -7.70 -9.91
N GLN A 672 -20.20 -7.77 -10.41
CA GLN A 672 -20.57 -8.56 -11.58
C GLN A 672 -20.06 -10.03 -11.51
N SER A 673 -20.31 -10.71 -10.40
CA SER A 673 -19.86 -12.08 -10.19
C SER A 673 -20.84 -13.10 -10.77
N TYR A 674 -20.34 -13.95 -11.67
CA TYR A 674 -21.11 -14.98 -12.35
C TYR A 674 -20.32 -16.28 -12.42
N GLY A 675 -21.01 -17.42 -12.41
CA GLY A 675 -20.39 -18.74 -12.49
C GLY A 675 -20.93 -19.55 -13.65
N TYR A 676 -20.05 -20.35 -14.21
CA TYR A 676 -20.24 -21.09 -15.45
C TYR A 676 -19.71 -22.50 -15.28
N THR A 677 -20.55 -23.50 -15.55
CA THR A 677 -20.26 -24.92 -15.37
C THR A 677 -20.08 -25.60 -16.71
N LEU A 678 -19.01 -26.36 -16.93
CA LEU A 678 -18.79 -27.09 -18.18
C LEU A 678 -19.95 -28.06 -18.44
N THR A 679 -20.55 -27.99 -19.62
CA THR A 679 -21.78 -28.74 -19.98
C THR A 679 -21.58 -30.25 -19.91
N THR A 680 -20.41 -30.71 -20.36
CA THR A 680 -19.98 -32.10 -20.21
C THR A 680 -18.75 -32.09 -19.32
N GLN A 681 -18.89 -32.60 -18.09
CA GLN A 681 -17.81 -32.61 -17.12
C GLN A 681 -16.68 -33.52 -17.60
N ASP A 682 -15.45 -33.02 -17.49
CA ASP A 682 -14.23 -33.77 -17.75
C ASP A 682 -13.80 -34.49 -16.47
N SER A 683 -13.56 -35.80 -16.57
CA SER A 683 -13.18 -36.62 -15.43
C SER A 683 -11.71 -36.45 -15.01
N GLY A 684 -10.88 -35.75 -15.79
CA GLY A 684 -9.48 -35.51 -15.44
C GLY A 684 -8.61 -36.75 -15.53
N VAL A 685 -8.90 -37.65 -16.48
CA VAL A 685 -8.13 -38.89 -16.71
C VAL A 685 -7.82 -39.00 -18.19
N VAL A 686 -6.55 -39.21 -18.53
CA VAL A 686 -6.14 -39.46 -19.93
C VAL A 686 -6.69 -40.83 -20.33
N SER A 687 -7.58 -40.86 -21.31
CA SER A 687 -8.14 -42.12 -21.82
C SER A 687 -7.03 -43.01 -22.35
N SER A 688 -6.87 -44.21 -21.80
CA SER A 688 -6.00 -45.23 -22.35
C SER A 688 -6.55 -45.68 -23.71
N ASN A 689 -5.91 -45.28 -24.80
CA ASN A 689 -6.02 -46.00 -26.09
C ASN A 689 -5.14 -47.24 -26.07
#